data_AF-A0A9D2E464-F1
#
_entry.id   AF-A0A9D2E464-F1
#
_cell.length_a   1.000
_cell.length_b   1.000
_cell.length_c   1.000
_cell.angle_alpha   90.00
_cell.angle_beta   90.00
_cell.angle_gamma   90.00
#
_symmetry.space_group_name_H-M   'P 1'
#
loop_
_entity.id
_entity.type
_entity.pdbx_description
1 polymer ?
#
loop_
_entity_poly.entity_id
_entity_poly.type
_entity_poly.pdbx_seq_one_letter_code
_entity_poly.pdbx_strand_id
1 'polypeptide(L)'
;MKKRLISLLAAAALLVAAIPAPALAVEGEVTAPAASTVQPAETPAEQPAAEPAAKPATEPATEPAAVVNTPAAEDAPVVLADGSVSTADGTFSPVKIVVAQIGDVTYASLTEALDEAADGQTVKVVAPAAVDLSETYTLADKSVALDLNGQAVTWTSSAKEVIAVKNGGGLTIQDSTDGAGALNIVSTCATAYHKGVAVGQTGSLDIQSGTLSYKNAAQNGYAVYTNLSGSFTMSGGAVKISGAVGYGMYLSGTGLHQFTGGRIVFDPGITASTVYGAYAINFGGTTCKYEFSDLTVDGAVLPDDTEVVCVRGYNNTTPVFISGGVYSANNNEDSYAVGADSGNMNVISGGVFNGQVKAAAGKITGGQFSVVPSALYLPEGKVYQKQSDNYYHVVDGSYVGRIGSVGYLTWDELFADVSSGTTPSSVHIMSDAGQITVPEGKNVLLFNPKNKKVGKIVNNGTCKTSSFDSIAGVQVVNNGVFTLRNEIGSLQNNAGAVFNALTDNPKVAGDVVNHGTLNISKGTFGGNVTSDVPGNITGGTYATDVKDLCAKGYTTQQNREGTWDVMKDAVHVAEIDGYWYASLPAAVSAAKNGDTVKLLTDTTLNSEVKISNKTLTLDLGGHKITYGASGQNFGVLSLLGASNVTITGNGAIDFNDSYVAKESKSTGRMIDVSNSSVLTIENGTYYAGLTCILADHSAKVIIKGGSFSASEPYGETWFLLNLQDGTDASIQVFGGEFVNYDPSRSETEVPTANFCAEGYTVTSQTEGSNTVYTVIPDLAQTFVAEVNGLKYLTVNKAVEAAANGEEVALLTDTAENVVIPAGKTVTLDLAGHTITNVSDHTIVNNGTLTIVDSGKTGTVDNVTHDKAAIFNNGTVTIQGGTYTRSLETQDGVDDGTDNSWYTVVNDGTMTINGGTFTTADGQPANLGNRSSLVRNGADGEANEGVSLTITGGKFTSGANILKNEPGSVIEAITGGEFTMDNSKIAWAGGNNLLQSYGTIKSITGGTFKALGDGVAIDGDKTYYRHGIAVYGDGKIEEIGGSVTLEMEGGQNRLIRVDDNGKVNVTGGSYELTEPANSTNQAFFTPDGNDALAVSGGTFSNDPTAYLTPDSQVVKNPDGTFGVQDKPAVTPTPKPEEPWTPNPTPTPTPVPAPTATPKPAATARPKPTATPAPTEAPAEATPTPEPAEPTPTPAPTEAPAEPAGTDAEGGLPVLPIAIGGIALVLLILVLVLRKLLGKKDEDERGY
;
A
#
# COMPACT_ATOMS: atom_id res chain seq x y z
N MET A 1 -5.07 -36.06 17.41
CA MET A 1 -6.27 -35.63 18.16
C MET A 1 -7.48 -36.48 17.75
N LYS A 2 -8.00 -37.39 18.60
CA LYS A 2 -9.26 -38.13 18.31
C LYS A 2 -10.04 -38.69 19.53
N LYS A 3 -9.68 -38.26 20.75
CA LYS A 3 -10.36 -38.58 22.03
C LYS A 3 -10.37 -37.37 22.98
N ARG A 4 -10.96 -36.23 22.55
CA ARG A 4 -11.23 -35.03 23.39
C ARG A 4 -12.30 -34.11 22.79
N LEU A 5 -13.26 -34.68 22.04
CA LEU A 5 -14.33 -33.96 21.33
C LEU A 5 -15.74 -34.40 21.77
N ILE A 6 -15.86 -34.93 23.00
CA ILE A 6 -17.12 -35.47 23.58
C ILE A 6 -17.46 -34.78 24.92
N SER A 7 -16.62 -33.85 25.37
CA SER A 7 -16.68 -33.21 26.70
C SER A 7 -17.00 -31.71 26.68
N LEU A 8 -17.53 -31.17 25.57
CA LEU A 8 -17.89 -29.74 25.44
C LEU A 8 -19.28 -29.49 24.82
N LEU A 9 -20.15 -30.51 24.79
CA LEU A 9 -21.49 -30.45 24.18
C LEU A 9 -22.60 -30.85 25.20
N ALA A 10 -22.51 -30.36 26.44
CA ALA A 10 -23.47 -30.67 27.49
C ALA A 10 -23.52 -29.66 28.67
N ALA A 11 -23.55 -28.34 28.44
CA ALA A 11 -23.71 -27.36 29.55
C ALA A 11 -24.20 -25.96 29.11
N ALA A 12 -25.50 -25.77 28.79
CA ALA A 12 -26.19 -24.45 28.81
C ALA A 12 -27.72 -24.54 28.53
N ALA A 13 -28.50 -25.28 29.32
CA ALA A 13 -29.97 -25.21 29.24
C ALA A 13 -30.66 -25.70 30.53
N LEU A 14 -31.03 -24.79 31.45
CA LEU A 14 -31.99 -25.08 32.52
C LEU A 14 -32.74 -23.82 33.02
N LEU A 15 -34.04 -23.76 32.67
CA LEU A 15 -35.23 -23.20 33.35
C LEU A 15 -35.10 -22.77 34.85
N VAL A 16 -35.87 -21.84 35.44
CA VAL A 16 -37.25 -21.30 35.22
C VAL A 16 -37.43 -19.88 35.86
N ALA A 17 -38.50 -19.13 35.50
CA ALA A 17 -39.24 -18.11 36.30
C ALA A 17 -38.62 -16.68 36.51
N ALA A 18 -39.39 -15.57 36.63
CA ALA A 18 -40.84 -15.31 36.43
C ALA A 18 -41.18 -13.80 36.19
N ILE A 19 -42.41 -13.56 35.73
CA ILE A 19 -43.19 -12.30 35.49
C ILE A 19 -43.40 -11.48 36.81
N PRO A 20 -43.46 -10.11 36.88
CA PRO A 20 -44.30 -9.21 36.04
C PRO A 20 -43.75 -7.82 35.62
N ALA A 21 -44.55 -7.07 34.85
CA ALA A 21 -44.52 -5.59 34.70
C ALA A 21 -45.74 -4.96 35.42
N PRO A 22 -45.73 -3.65 35.81
CA PRO A 22 -46.41 -2.65 34.95
C PRO A 22 -45.95 -1.17 35.05
N ALA A 23 -46.25 -0.41 33.99
CA ALA A 23 -46.83 0.96 33.87
C ALA A 23 -46.54 2.16 34.82
N LEU A 24 -46.75 3.37 34.26
CA LEU A 24 -46.87 4.73 34.86
C LEU A 24 -45.53 5.35 35.37
N ALA A 25 -45.08 6.59 35.09
CA ALA A 25 -45.64 7.89 34.64
C ALA A 25 -46.04 8.91 35.75
N VAL A 26 -45.94 10.22 35.40
CA VAL A 26 -46.60 11.43 36.01
C VAL A 26 -45.76 12.40 36.91
N GLU A 27 -45.73 13.68 36.48
CA GLU A 27 -45.61 15.01 37.18
C GLU A 27 -44.32 15.64 37.78
N GLY A 28 -44.34 16.99 37.84
CA GLY A 28 -43.29 17.94 38.31
C GLY A 28 -42.65 18.78 37.18
N GLU A 29 -43.12 19.95 36.70
CA GLU A 29 -43.85 21.11 37.29
C GLU A 29 -43.03 21.86 38.39
N VAL A 30 -42.79 23.20 38.40
CA VAL A 30 -42.94 24.35 37.45
C VAL A 30 -41.92 25.45 37.87
N THR A 31 -41.50 26.38 36.99
CA THR A 31 -41.54 27.86 37.28
C THR A 31 -41.13 28.76 36.10
N ALA A 32 -41.89 29.84 35.88
CA ALA A 32 -41.52 31.08 35.17
C ALA A 32 -41.65 32.26 36.19
N PRO A 33 -41.63 33.60 35.90
CA PRO A 33 -42.36 34.30 34.81
C PRO A 33 -41.73 35.65 34.29
N ALA A 34 -42.57 36.46 33.62
CA ALA A 34 -42.42 37.88 33.17
C ALA A 34 -41.51 38.14 31.94
N ALA A 35 -41.94 38.73 30.81
CA ALA A 35 -42.80 39.91 30.47
C ALA A 35 -42.00 41.25 30.42
N SER A 36 -42.29 42.24 29.56
CA SER A 36 -43.51 42.57 28.79
C SER A 36 -43.21 43.45 27.54
N THR A 37 -44.26 43.99 26.89
CA THR A 37 -44.31 45.06 25.85
C THR A 37 -43.96 44.67 24.40
N VAL A 38 -44.59 45.21 23.33
CA VAL A 38 -45.78 46.09 23.23
C VAL A 38 -46.51 45.87 21.89
N GLN A 39 -47.80 46.23 21.83
CA GLN A 39 -48.56 46.46 20.59
C GLN A 39 -49.26 47.84 20.69
N PRO A 40 -49.47 48.54 19.57
CA PRO A 40 -50.86 48.90 19.24
C PRO A 40 -51.18 48.76 17.74
N ALA A 41 -52.47 48.86 17.41
CA ALA A 41 -53.00 49.02 16.06
C ALA A 41 -54.07 50.13 16.07
N GLU A 42 -54.29 50.80 14.94
CA GLU A 42 -55.45 51.68 14.73
C GLU A 42 -56.09 51.43 13.34
N THR A 43 -57.32 51.92 13.19
CA THR A 43 -58.35 51.58 12.17
C THR A 43 -58.94 52.90 11.59
N PRO A 44 -60.15 53.03 10.97
CA PRO A 44 -61.14 52.09 10.39
C PRO A 44 -61.68 52.49 8.97
N ALA A 45 -62.66 51.69 8.46
CA ALA A 45 -63.74 52.06 7.50
C ALA A 45 -63.35 52.35 6.02
N GLU A 46 -64.26 52.29 5.02
CA GLU A 46 -65.74 52.28 5.02
C GLU A 46 -66.37 51.39 3.90
N GLN A 47 -67.71 51.25 3.92
CA GLN A 47 -68.64 50.58 2.98
C GLN A 47 -68.68 51.19 1.55
N PRO A 48 -69.50 50.69 0.57
CA PRO A 48 -70.11 49.35 0.35
C PRO A 48 -70.03 48.86 -1.13
N ALA A 49 -70.56 47.65 -1.46
CA ALA A 49 -71.73 47.46 -2.39
C ALA A 49 -71.83 46.09 -3.12
N ALA A 50 -73.01 45.46 -3.00
CA ALA A 50 -73.79 44.68 -3.97
C ALA A 50 -73.16 43.64 -4.96
N GLU A 51 -73.61 42.39 -4.77
CA GLU A 51 -74.12 41.41 -5.76
C GLU A 51 -74.59 41.94 -7.16
N PRO A 52 -74.65 41.11 -8.24
CA PRO A 52 -75.69 40.05 -8.30
C PRO A 52 -75.49 38.78 -9.20
N ALA A 53 -76.23 37.72 -8.82
CA ALA A 53 -77.07 36.81 -9.66
C ALA A 53 -76.53 35.54 -10.40
N ALA A 54 -77.39 34.51 -10.33
CA ALA A 54 -77.56 33.26 -11.13
C ALA A 54 -76.50 32.12 -10.96
N LYS A 55 -76.80 30.83 -10.68
CA LYS A 55 -77.96 29.87 -10.88
C LYS A 55 -77.99 29.22 -12.29
N PRO A 56 -78.27 27.88 -12.47
CA PRO A 56 -78.52 26.75 -11.52
C PRO A 56 -77.39 25.67 -11.52
N ALA A 57 -77.35 24.57 -10.75
CA ALA A 57 -78.19 23.92 -9.71
C ALA A 57 -79.23 22.83 -10.10
N THR A 58 -78.87 21.54 -9.93
CA THR A 58 -79.71 20.32 -9.78
C THR A 58 -79.01 19.36 -8.79
N GLU A 59 -79.50 19.03 -7.59
CA GLU A 59 -80.69 18.22 -7.14
C GLU A 59 -80.34 16.75 -6.82
N PRO A 60 -81.14 15.95 -6.08
CA PRO A 60 -82.41 16.23 -5.35
C PRO A 60 -82.49 15.70 -3.89
N ALA A 61 -83.61 15.93 -3.16
CA ALA A 61 -84.05 15.12 -2.00
C ALA A 61 -85.56 15.28 -1.58
N THR A 62 -86.31 14.17 -1.62
CA THR A 62 -87.47 13.73 -0.76
C THR A 62 -88.71 14.62 -0.45
N GLU A 63 -89.89 14.12 -0.92
CA GLU A 63 -91.22 13.97 -0.23
C GLU A 63 -92.07 15.20 0.26
N PRO A 64 -93.40 15.05 0.57
CA PRO A 64 -94.49 14.53 -0.28
C PRO A 64 -95.86 15.31 -0.13
N ALA A 65 -96.90 15.09 -0.98
CA ALA A 65 -98.36 15.13 -0.62
C ALA A 65 -99.43 15.09 -1.77
N ALA A 66 -100.60 14.50 -1.45
CA ALA A 66 -101.99 14.90 -1.81
C ALA A 66 -102.62 14.75 -3.25
N VAL A 67 -103.13 13.54 -3.53
CA VAL A 67 -104.48 13.12 -4.07
C VAL A 67 -105.42 14.14 -4.78
N VAL A 68 -106.04 13.76 -5.94
CA VAL A 68 -107.52 13.64 -6.20
C VAL A 68 -107.94 13.56 -7.71
N ASN A 69 -108.73 12.52 -8.04
CA ASN A 69 -109.69 12.31 -9.16
C ASN A 69 -109.27 11.97 -10.63
N THR A 70 -110.22 11.30 -11.28
CA THR A 70 -110.23 10.56 -12.57
C THR A 70 -111.40 11.10 -13.47
N PRO A 71 -111.85 10.51 -14.62
CA PRO A 71 -111.40 9.30 -15.35
C PRO A 71 -111.35 9.38 -16.91
N ALA A 72 -110.95 8.24 -17.52
CA ALA A 72 -111.57 7.58 -18.72
C ALA A 72 -110.76 7.43 -20.04
N ALA A 73 -110.49 6.15 -20.39
CA ALA A 73 -110.46 5.51 -21.73
C ALA A 73 -109.45 6.00 -22.81
N GLU A 74 -108.91 5.19 -23.74
CA GLU A 74 -109.02 3.74 -24.05
C GLU A 74 -107.61 3.06 -24.07
N ASP A 75 -107.52 1.79 -24.49
CA ASP A 75 -106.35 0.91 -24.36
C ASP A 75 -105.06 1.38 -25.06
N ALA A 76 -103.99 1.49 -24.27
CA ALA A 76 -102.60 1.49 -24.72
C ALA A 76 -101.70 0.88 -23.61
N PRO A 77 -100.59 0.20 -23.93
CA PRO A 77 -99.72 -0.41 -22.92
C PRO A 77 -99.07 0.66 -22.04
N VAL A 78 -99.18 0.48 -20.71
CA VAL A 78 -98.56 1.36 -19.72
C VAL A 78 -97.09 0.98 -19.55
N VAL A 79 -96.20 1.94 -19.78
CA VAL A 79 -94.78 1.84 -19.45
C VAL A 79 -94.55 2.48 -18.08
N LEU A 80 -93.91 1.76 -17.15
CA LEU A 80 -93.54 2.28 -15.84
C LEU A 80 -92.19 3.02 -15.89
N ALA A 81 -91.85 3.74 -14.82
CA ALA A 81 -90.61 4.54 -14.76
C ALA A 81 -89.31 3.72 -14.78
N ASP A 82 -89.41 2.39 -14.61
CA ASP A 82 -88.31 1.41 -14.76
C ASP A 82 -88.25 0.80 -16.17
N GLY A 83 -89.12 1.23 -17.10
CA GLY A 83 -89.22 0.74 -18.47
C GLY A 83 -90.05 -0.54 -18.64
N SER A 84 -90.56 -1.14 -17.57
CA SER A 84 -91.35 -2.38 -17.66
C SER A 84 -92.69 -2.19 -18.40
N VAL A 85 -93.13 -3.25 -19.08
CA VAL A 85 -94.34 -3.31 -19.91
C VAL A 85 -95.16 -4.54 -19.53
N SER A 86 -96.48 -4.39 -19.38
CA SER A 86 -97.38 -5.46 -18.99
C SER A 86 -97.85 -6.34 -20.16
N THR A 87 -98.09 -7.63 -19.87
CA THR A 87 -98.80 -8.56 -20.76
C THR A 87 -100.26 -8.74 -20.34
N ALA A 88 -101.11 -9.14 -21.29
CA ALA A 88 -102.57 -9.22 -21.12
C ALA A 88 -103.07 -10.30 -20.12
N ASP A 89 -102.16 -11.05 -19.49
CA ASP A 89 -102.41 -12.07 -18.47
C ASP A 89 -102.03 -11.65 -17.05
N GLY A 90 -101.51 -10.42 -16.86
CA GLY A 90 -101.20 -9.86 -15.55
C GLY A 90 -99.84 -10.26 -14.98
N THR A 91 -98.92 -10.77 -15.81
CA THR A 91 -97.52 -10.98 -15.44
C THR A 91 -96.64 -9.80 -15.88
N PHE A 92 -95.49 -9.63 -15.22
CA PHE A 92 -94.47 -8.64 -15.57
C PHE A 92 -93.20 -9.34 -16.05
N SER A 93 -92.65 -8.92 -17.18
CA SER A 93 -91.29 -9.28 -17.60
C SER A 93 -90.33 -8.16 -17.21
N PRO A 94 -89.21 -8.43 -16.51
CA PRO A 94 -88.24 -7.40 -16.17
C PRO A 94 -87.49 -6.93 -17.42
N VAL A 95 -87.29 -5.63 -17.56
CA VAL A 95 -86.35 -5.08 -18.56
C VAL A 95 -84.95 -5.44 -18.13
N LYS A 96 -84.21 -6.12 -19.01
CA LYS A 96 -82.78 -6.36 -18.80
C LYS A 96 -82.02 -5.07 -19.07
N ILE A 97 -81.80 -4.28 -18.02
CA ILE A 97 -80.82 -3.18 -18.04
C ILE A 97 -79.46 -3.81 -18.36
N VAL A 98 -78.74 -3.24 -19.33
CA VAL A 98 -77.39 -3.66 -19.72
C VAL A 98 -76.50 -2.43 -19.74
N VAL A 99 -75.45 -2.46 -18.91
CA VAL A 99 -74.49 -1.35 -18.76
C VAL A 99 -73.14 -1.73 -19.35
N ALA A 100 -72.72 -2.98 -19.18
CA ALA A 100 -71.45 -3.52 -19.66
C ALA A 100 -71.61 -4.92 -20.28
N GLN A 101 -70.66 -5.32 -21.12
CA GLN A 101 -70.62 -6.66 -21.72
C GLN A 101 -69.20 -7.23 -21.82
N ILE A 102 -69.10 -8.56 -21.85
CA ILE A 102 -67.87 -9.32 -22.10
C ILE A 102 -68.19 -10.38 -23.16
N GLY A 103 -67.66 -10.20 -24.37
CA GLY A 103 -68.13 -10.95 -25.53
C GLY A 103 -69.64 -10.75 -25.71
N ASP A 104 -70.39 -11.86 -25.76
CA ASP A 104 -71.86 -11.87 -25.86
C ASP A 104 -72.58 -11.81 -24.49
N VAL A 105 -71.85 -11.83 -23.37
CA VAL A 105 -72.43 -11.82 -22.02
C VAL A 105 -72.66 -10.38 -21.55
N THR A 106 -73.90 -10.06 -21.18
CA THR A 106 -74.34 -8.71 -20.80
C THR A 106 -74.66 -8.60 -19.31
N TYR A 107 -74.14 -7.57 -18.64
CA TYR A 107 -74.23 -7.34 -17.20
C TYR A 107 -75.05 -6.08 -16.87
N ALA A 108 -75.71 -6.08 -15.71
CA ALA A 108 -76.61 -5.01 -15.27
C ALA A 108 -75.86 -3.84 -14.61
N SER A 109 -74.63 -4.06 -14.14
CA SER A 109 -73.74 -3.02 -13.63
C SER A 109 -72.30 -3.16 -14.15
N LEU A 110 -71.52 -2.09 -14.04
CA LEU A 110 -70.10 -2.11 -14.43
C LEU A 110 -69.25 -2.94 -13.46
N THR A 111 -69.52 -2.87 -12.15
CA THR A 111 -68.76 -3.63 -11.14
C THR A 111 -68.99 -5.13 -11.28
N GLU A 112 -70.22 -5.57 -11.52
CA GLU A 112 -70.56 -6.97 -11.83
C GLU A 112 -69.75 -7.50 -13.03
N ALA A 113 -69.61 -6.72 -14.10
CA ALA A 113 -68.78 -7.10 -15.24
C ALA A 113 -67.28 -7.11 -14.90
N LEU A 114 -66.77 -6.11 -14.15
CA LEU A 114 -65.37 -6.08 -13.72
C LEU A 114 -65.03 -7.24 -12.76
N ASP A 115 -65.97 -7.69 -11.93
CA ASP A 115 -65.83 -8.82 -11.01
C ASP A 115 -65.83 -10.17 -11.75
N GLU A 116 -66.75 -10.35 -12.71
CA GLU A 116 -66.88 -11.58 -13.53
C GLU A 116 -65.84 -11.70 -14.65
N ALA A 117 -65.18 -10.62 -15.06
CA ALA A 117 -64.12 -10.65 -16.07
C ALA A 117 -62.95 -11.56 -15.67
N ALA A 118 -62.57 -12.48 -16.55
CA ALA A 118 -61.36 -13.28 -16.40
C ALA A 118 -60.10 -12.49 -16.80
N ASP A 119 -58.93 -13.00 -16.43
CA ASP A 119 -57.64 -12.40 -16.78
C ASP A 119 -57.48 -12.20 -18.29
N GLY A 120 -57.06 -10.99 -18.68
CA GLY A 120 -56.90 -10.55 -20.07
C GLY A 120 -58.19 -10.17 -20.80
N GLN A 121 -59.37 -10.21 -20.17
CA GLN A 121 -60.63 -9.90 -20.85
C GLN A 121 -60.95 -8.40 -20.95
N THR A 122 -61.71 -8.03 -21.98
CA THR A 122 -62.24 -6.67 -22.17
C THR A 122 -63.68 -6.58 -21.66
N VAL A 123 -63.91 -5.68 -20.71
CA VAL A 123 -65.23 -5.20 -20.29
C VAL A 123 -65.58 -3.98 -21.13
N LYS A 124 -66.59 -4.10 -22.00
CA LYS A 124 -67.05 -3.03 -22.88
C LYS A 124 -68.28 -2.34 -22.30
N VAL A 125 -68.21 -1.03 -22.10
CA VAL A 125 -69.33 -0.20 -21.62
C VAL A 125 -70.27 0.07 -22.81
N VAL A 126 -71.56 -0.23 -22.67
CA VAL A 126 -72.54 -0.12 -23.78
C VAL A 126 -73.69 0.86 -23.51
N ALA A 127 -73.79 1.35 -22.28
CA ALA A 127 -74.61 2.50 -21.91
C ALA A 127 -73.88 3.32 -20.83
N PRO A 128 -74.21 4.62 -20.63
CA PRO A 128 -73.60 5.42 -19.56
C PRO A 128 -73.80 4.76 -18.20
N ALA A 129 -72.73 4.70 -17.41
CA ALA A 129 -72.69 3.95 -16.16
C ALA A 129 -72.56 4.88 -14.94
N ALA A 130 -73.23 4.53 -13.85
CA ALA A 130 -73.00 5.10 -12.54
C ALA A 130 -72.54 4.00 -11.58
N VAL A 131 -71.49 4.28 -10.82
CA VAL A 131 -71.01 3.45 -9.70
C VAL A 131 -70.93 4.37 -8.48
N ASP A 132 -71.53 3.96 -7.37
CA ASP A 132 -71.45 4.66 -6.09
C ASP A 132 -71.01 3.64 -5.03
N LEU A 133 -69.81 3.83 -4.47
CA LEU A 133 -69.19 2.90 -3.54
C LEU A 133 -68.45 3.66 -2.43
N SER A 134 -68.81 3.41 -1.18
CA SER A 134 -68.09 3.92 -0.01
C SER A 134 -66.77 3.19 0.26
N GLU A 135 -66.52 2.07 -0.40
CA GLU A 135 -65.35 1.21 -0.22
C GLU A 135 -64.45 1.18 -1.47
N THR A 136 -63.19 0.80 -1.27
CA THR A 136 -62.17 0.71 -2.34
C THR A 136 -62.42 -0.50 -3.24
N TYR A 137 -62.78 -0.25 -4.50
CA TYR A 137 -62.89 -1.31 -5.49
C TYR A 137 -61.49 -1.86 -5.81
N THR A 138 -61.29 -3.17 -5.66
CA THR A 138 -59.97 -3.81 -5.76
C THR A 138 -59.89 -4.73 -6.98
N LEU A 139 -58.95 -4.44 -7.88
CA LEU A 139 -58.47 -5.39 -8.88
C LEU A 139 -57.18 -6.03 -8.37
N ALA A 140 -57.20 -7.35 -8.19
CA ALA A 140 -56.07 -8.16 -7.77
C ALA A 140 -56.05 -9.50 -8.53
N ASP A 141 -54.85 -10.04 -8.72
CA ASP A 141 -54.58 -11.36 -9.31
C ASP A 141 -55.10 -11.57 -10.76
N LYS A 142 -55.67 -10.54 -11.40
CA LYS A 142 -56.16 -10.54 -12.80
C LYS A 142 -56.03 -9.16 -13.47
N SER A 143 -55.81 -9.16 -14.78
CA SER A 143 -55.79 -7.96 -15.65
C SER A 143 -57.10 -7.83 -16.42
N VAL A 144 -57.66 -6.62 -16.49
CA VAL A 144 -58.91 -6.34 -17.21
C VAL A 144 -58.76 -5.08 -18.07
N ALA A 145 -59.26 -5.10 -19.30
CA ALA A 145 -59.35 -3.93 -20.17
C ALA A 145 -60.76 -3.32 -20.10
N LEU A 146 -60.87 -2.06 -19.71
CA LEU A 146 -62.10 -1.28 -19.72
C LEU A 146 -62.20 -0.49 -21.03
N ASP A 147 -63.05 -0.96 -21.94
CA ASP A 147 -63.41 -0.25 -23.17
C ASP A 147 -64.61 0.67 -22.92
N LEU A 148 -64.32 1.95 -22.79
CA LEU A 148 -65.31 3.01 -22.53
C LEU A 148 -66.27 3.23 -23.69
N ASN A 149 -65.89 2.88 -24.94
CA ASN A 149 -66.77 2.81 -26.11
C ASN A 149 -67.69 4.06 -26.27
N GLY A 150 -67.09 5.25 -26.15
CA GLY A 150 -67.77 6.54 -26.25
C GLY A 150 -68.70 6.90 -25.08
N GLN A 151 -68.80 6.06 -24.05
CA GLN A 151 -69.69 6.25 -22.91
C GLN A 151 -69.02 6.98 -21.75
N ALA A 152 -69.82 7.71 -20.98
CA ALA A 152 -69.42 8.25 -19.69
C ALA A 152 -69.72 7.25 -18.57
N VAL A 153 -68.69 6.87 -17.83
CA VAL A 153 -68.79 6.24 -16.51
C VAL A 153 -68.62 7.34 -15.46
N THR A 154 -69.51 7.41 -14.47
CA THR A 154 -69.33 8.25 -13.28
C THR A 154 -69.13 7.34 -12.07
N TRP A 155 -68.03 7.52 -11.35
CA TRP A 155 -67.67 6.71 -10.19
C TRP A 155 -67.56 7.59 -8.95
N THR A 156 -68.63 7.64 -8.15
CA THR A 156 -68.68 8.39 -6.89
C THR A 156 -68.12 7.53 -5.77
N SER A 157 -67.28 8.10 -4.90
CA SER A 157 -66.75 7.37 -3.74
C SER A 157 -66.20 8.27 -2.63
N SER A 158 -66.48 7.89 -1.38
CA SER A 158 -65.87 8.47 -0.18
C SER A 158 -64.57 7.77 0.25
N ALA A 159 -64.20 6.67 -0.42
CA ALA A 159 -63.02 5.89 -0.11
C ALA A 159 -61.71 6.69 -0.34
N LYS A 160 -60.66 6.33 0.41
CA LYS A 160 -59.33 6.96 0.26
C LYS A 160 -58.62 6.52 -1.01
N GLU A 161 -58.94 5.35 -1.53
CA GLU A 161 -58.53 4.87 -2.85
C GLU A 161 -59.82 4.41 -3.53
N VAL A 162 -60.20 4.98 -4.69
CA VAL A 162 -61.48 4.62 -5.31
C VAL A 162 -61.37 3.30 -6.07
N ILE A 163 -60.34 3.17 -6.91
CA ILE A 163 -59.94 1.93 -7.55
C ILE A 163 -58.51 1.61 -7.10
N ALA A 164 -58.25 0.39 -6.62
CA ALA A 164 -56.94 -0.10 -6.23
C ALA A 164 -56.52 -1.32 -7.05
N VAL A 165 -55.45 -1.20 -7.82
CA VAL A 165 -54.88 -2.26 -8.66
C VAL A 165 -53.58 -2.76 -8.03
N LYS A 166 -53.53 -4.01 -7.57
CA LYS A 166 -52.42 -4.55 -6.75
C LYS A 166 -52.28 -6.06 -6.94
N ASN A 167 -51.23 -6.68 -6.40
CA ASN A 167 -51.01 -8.13 -6.38
C ASN A 167 -51.17 -8.76 -7.78
N GLY A 168 -50.33 -8.38 -8.74
CA GLY A 168 -50.42 -8.86 -10.13
C GLY A 168 -51.63 -8.38 -10.93
N GLY A 169 -52.55 -7.63 -10.33
CA GLY A 169 -53.72 -7.08 -11.02
C GLY A 169 -53.35 -6.04 -12.09
N GLY A 170 -54.23 -5.89 -13.09
CA GLY A 170 -54.04 -4.95 -14.18
C GLY A 170 -55.33 -4.24 -14.59
N LEU A 171 -55.22 -2.97 -14.99
CA LEU A 171 -56.30 -2.20 -15.59
C LEU A 171 -55.80 -1.50 -16.85
N THR A 172 -56.34 -1.84 -18.02
CA THR A 172 -56.16 -1.05 -19.25
C THR A 172 -57.38 -0.16 -19.44
N ILE A 173 -57.21 1.14 -19.67
CA ILE A 173 -58.29 2.06 -20.05
C ILE A 173 -58.13 2.38 -21.53
N GLN A 174 -59.20 2.10 -22.28
CA GLN A 174 -59.30 2.38 -23.70
C GLN A 174 -60.70 2.92 -24.04
N ASP A 175 -60.80 3.56 -25.20
CA ASP A 175 -62.04 3.91 -25.90
C ASP A 175 -61.89 3.43 -27.35
N SER A 176 -62.75 2.50 -27.77
CA SER A 176 -62.83 1.99 -29.14
C SER A 176 -63.57 2.90 -30.12
N THR A 177 -64.04 4.08 -29.67
CA THR A 177 -64.62 5.14 -30.51
C THR A 177 -63.68 6.35 -30.61
N ASP A 178 -64.10 7.42 -31.27
CA ASP A 178 -63.29 8.62 -31.58
C ASP A 178 -62.95 9.52 -30.36
N GLY A 179 -62.83 8.95 -29.15
CA GLY A 179 -62.24 9.58 -27.97
C GLY A 179 -63.21 10.33 -27.05
N ALA A 180 -64.51 10.03 -27.11
CA ALA A 180 -65.54 10.64 -26.27
C ALA A 180 -65.75 9.92 -24.92
N GLY A 181 -65.27 8.68 -24.79
CA GLY A 181 -65.43 7.86 -23.60
C GLY A 181 -64.63 8.38 -22.40
N ALA A 182 -65.25 8.37 -21.22
CA ALA A 182 -64.62 8.92 -20.01
C ALA A 182 -64.97 8.15 -18.73
N LEU A 183 -63.96 7.79 -17.94
CA LEU A 183 -64.09 7.35 -16.56
C LEU A 183 -63.94 8.55 -15.62
N ASN A 184 -65.07 9.04 -15.09
CA ASN A 184 -65.14 10.24 -14.28
C ASN A 184 -65.26 9.89 -12.80
N ILE A 185 -64.12 9.85 -12.10
CA ILE A 185 -64.07 9.53 -10.68
C ILE A 185 -64.32 10.81 -9.86
N VAL A 186 -65.36 10.79 -9.04
CA VAL A 186 -65.78 11.89 -8.16
C VAL A 186 -65.55 11.47 -6.71
N SER A 187 -64.47 11.95 -6.11
CA SER A 187 -64.17 11.72 -4.71
C SER A 187 -64.95 12.67 -3.81
N THR A 188 -65.69 12.07 -2.86
CA THR A 188 -66.30 12.75 -1.71
C THR A 188 -65.48 12.56 -0.43
N CYS A 189 -64.25 12.03 -0.54
CA CYS A 189 -63.38 11.75 0.59
C CYS A 189 -62.99 13.06 1.32
N ALA A 190 -63.27 13.13 2.62
CA ALA A 190 -63.06 14.32 3.45
C ALA A 190 -61.62 14.48 3.97
N THR A 191 -60.68 13.59 3.61
CA THR A 191 -59.27 13.65 4.02
C THR A 191 -58.34 13.77 2.82
N ALA A 192 -57.35 14.66 2.90
CA ALA A 192 -56.28 14.78 1.92
C ALA A 192 -55.54 13.46 1.64
N TYR A 193 -54.86 13.44 0.49
CA TYR A 193 -54.11 12.29 -0.04
C TYR A 193 -55.00 11.11 -0.43
N HIS A 194 -56.22 11.41 -0.88
CA HIS A 194 -57.11 10.46 -1.56
C HIS A 194 -56.65 10.19 -3.00
N LYS A 195 -56.98 9.02 -3.55
CA LYS A 195 -56.49 8.51 -4.84
C LYS A 195 -57.66 8.11 -5.75
N GLY A 196 -57.61 8.49 -7.03
CA GLY A 196 -58.55 8.01 -8.05
C GLY A 196 -58.27 6.55 -8.37
N VAL A 197 -57.17 6.29 -9.08
CA VAL A 197 -56.61 4.95 -9.28
C VAL A 197 -55.29 4.82 -8.52
N ALA A 198 -55.22 3.86 -7.60
CA ALA A 198 -54.05 3.52 -6.81
C ALA A 198 -53.41 2.21 -7.33
N VAL A 199 -52.18 2.27 -7.83
CA VAL A 199 -51.43 1.09 -8.32
C VAL A 199 -50.41 0.67 -7.26
N GLY A 200 -50.67 -0.46 -6.62
CA GLY A 200 -49.83 -1.03 -5.56
C GLY A 200 -48.79 -2.03 -6.07
N GLN A 201 -48.21 -2.80 -5.14
CA GLN A 201 -47.22 -3.84 -5.42
C GLN A 201 -47.64 -4.74 -6.58
N THR A 202 -46.78 -4.84 -7.61
CA THR A 202 -47.00 -5.62 -8.85
C THR A 202 -48.28 -5.31 -9.64
N GLY A 203 -48.97 -4.20 -9.34
CA GLY A 203 -50.10 -3.74 -10.13
C GLY A 203 -49.66 -3.07 -11.44
N SER A 204 -50.58 -2.97 -12.39
CA SER A 204 -50.39 -2.21 -13.64
C SER A 204 -51.63 -1.37 -13.99
N LEU A 205 -51.40 -0.15 -14.47
CA LEU A 205 -52.41 0.69 -15.11
C LEU A 205 -51.88 1.17 -16.46
N ASP A 206 -52.63 0.95 -17.53
CA ASP A 206 -52.30 1.41 -18.88
C ASP A 206 -53.43 2.31 -19.42
N ILE A 207 -53.08 3.43 -20.06
CA ILE A 207 -54.05 4.34 -20.68
C ILE A 207 -53.69 4.50 -22.17
N GLN A 208 -54.56 3.95 -23.03
CA GLN A 208 -54.40 3.93 -24.48
C GLN A 208 -55.27 4.98 -25.16
N SER A 209 -56.53 5.12 -24.75
CA SER A 209 -57.47 6.13 -25.26
C SER A 209 -58.60 6.41 -24.27
N GLY A 210 -59.48 7.38 -24.59
CA GLY A 210 -60.49 7.90 -23.66
C GLY A 210 -59.92 8.88 -22.62
N THR A 211 -60.73 9.25 -21.62
CA THR A 211 -60.34 10.19 -20.55
C THR A 211 -60.55 9.60 -19.15
N LEU A 212 -59.53 9.63 -18.30
CA LEU A 212 -59.64 9.42 -16.86
C LEU A 212 -59.75 10.79 -16.16
N SER A 213 -60.95 11.17 -15.70
CA SER A 213 -61.16 12.41 -14.95
C SER A 213 -61.16 12.13 -13.44
N TYR A 214 -60.54 13.00 -12.65
CA TYR A 214 -60.65 12.99 -11.19
C TYR A 214 -61.06 14.35 -10.63
N LYS A 215 -61.93 14.32 -9.62
CA LYS A 215 -62.44 15.52 -8.93
C LYS A 215 -62.59 15.26 -7.43
N ASN A 216 -62.16 16.23 -6.64
CA ASN A 216 -62.60 16.44 -5.25
C ASN A 216 -62.83 17.94 -5.07
N ALA A 217 -63.86 18.33 -4.31
CA ALA A 217 -64.25 19.74 -4.14
C ALA A 217 -63.58 20.43 -2.93
N ALA A 218 -63.00 19.67 -2.00
CA ALA A 218 -62.63 20.15 -0.66
C ALA A 218 -61.23 19.73 -0.20
N GLN A 219 -60.58 18.76 -0.83
CA GLN A 219 -59.29 18.20 -0.41
C GLN A 219 -58.35 17.92 -1.60
N ASN A 220 -57.05 17.92 -1.32
CA ASN A 220 -56.00 17.59 -2.29
C ASN A 220 -55.74 16.08 -2.33
N GLY A 221 -55.46 15.56 -3.52
CA GLY A 221 -55.16 14.15 -3.77
C GLY A 221 -54.67 13.92 -5.20
N TYR A 222 -54.71 12.66 -5.64
CA TYR A 222 -54.00 12.17 -6.82
C TYR A 222 -54.97 11.47 -7.79
N ALA A 223 -55.01 11.83 -9.08
CA ALA A 223 -55.84 11.08 -10.04
C ALA A 223 -55.28 9.67 -10.30
N VAL A 224 -53.97 9.60 -10.57
CA VAL A 224 -53.20 8.35 -10.56
C VAL A 224 -52.15 8.42 -9.46
N TYR A 225 -52.02 7.36 -8.66
CA TYR A 225 -50.98 7.20 -7.66
C TYR A 225 -50.35 5.80 -7.80
N THR A 226 -49.03 5.69 -7.89
CA THR A 226 -48.32 4.39 -7.85
C THR A 226 -47.47 4.28 -6.58
N ASN A 227 -47.28 3.07 -6.05
CA ASN A 227 -46.24 2.78 -5.06
C ASN A 227 -45.68 1.36 -5.17
N LEU A 228 -44.68 1.06 -4.33
CA LEU A 228 -44.01 -0.25 -4.23
C LEU A 228 -43.41 -0.69 -5.58
N SER A 229 -44.01 -1.65 -6.28
CA SER A 229 -43.61 -2.06 -7.64
C SER A 229 -44.74 -1.88 -8.66
N GLY A 230 -45.70 -1.01 -8.37
CA GLY A 230 -46.81 -0.68 -9.25
C GLY A 230 -46.37 0.13 -10.46
N SER A 231 -46.76 -0.31 -11.65
CA SER A 231 -46.38 0.25 -12.96
C SER A 231 -47.48 1.11 -13.56
N PHE A 232 -47.09 2.10 -14.38
CA PHE A 232 -48.06 2.96 -15.09
C PHE A 232 -47.57 3.29 -16.49
N THR A 233 -48.41 3.04 -17.51
CA THR A 233 -48.11 3.36 -18.91
C THR A 233 -49.19 4.24 -19.52
N MET A 234 -48.75 5.12 -20.42
CA MET A 234 -49.64 5.98 -21.21
C MET A 234 -49.14 6.02 -22.64
N SER A 235 -49.98 5.59 -23.58
CA SER A 235 -49.73 5.63 -25.04
C SER A 235 -50.69 6.56 -25.78
N GLY A 236 -51.72 7.05 -25.08
CA GLY A 236 -52.70 8.00 -25.61
C GLY A 236 -53.69 8.43 -24.54
N GLY A 237 -54.88 8.85 -24.97
CA GLY A 237 -55.94 9.32 -24.06
C GLY A 237 -55.58 10.57 -23.26
N ALA A 238 -56.31 10.78 -22.17
CA ALA A 238 -56.13 11.93 -21.29
C ALA A 238 -56.32 11.60 -19.80
N VAL A 239 -55.54 12.22 -18.92
CA VAL A 239 -55.86 12.33 -17.49
C VAL A 239 -56.28 13.77 -17.19
N LYS A 240 -57.51 13.96 -16.67
CA LYS A 240 -58.03 15.28 -16.29
C LYS A 240 -58.15 15.42 -14.77
N ILE A 241 -57.74 16.56 -14.22
CA ILE A 241 -58.00 16.92 -12.81
C ILE A 241 -58.81 18.21 -12.68
N SER A 242 -59.58 18.32 -11.58
CA SER A 242 -60.46 19.48 -11.31
C SER A 242 -60.77 19.65 -9.82
N GLY A 243 -61.10 20.88 -9.41
CA GLY A 243 -61.37 21.23 -8.00
C GLY A 243 -60.08 21.32 -7.18
N ALA A 244 -60.10 20.82 -5.94
CA ALA A 244 -58.97 20.93 -5.01
C ALA A 244 -57.83 19.91 -5.27
N VAL A 245 -57.92 19.13 -6.36
CA VAL A 245 -56.93 18.12 -6.75
C VAL A 245 -55.68 18.80 -7.35
N GLY A 246 -54.54 18.68 -6.68
CA GLY A 246 -53.26 19.25 -7.10
C GLY A 246 -52.30 18.28 -7.80
N TYR A 247 -52.67 17.02 -8.03
CA TYR A 247 -51.81 16.05 -8.71
C TYR A 247 -52.57 15.25 -9.78
N GLY A 248 -52.15 15.38 -11.04
CA GLY A 248 -52.54 14.47 -12.11
C GLY A 248 -51.99 13.07 -11.83
N MET A 249 -50.67 12.97 -11.66
CA MET A 249 -50.00 11.69 -11.41
C MET A 249 -48.95 11.82 -10.31
N TYR A 250 -48.96 10.88 -9.37
CA TYR A 250 -47.93 10.72 -8.34
C TYR A 250 -47.28 9.33 -8.50
N LEU A 251 -46.12 9.32 -9.16
CA LEU A 251 -45.42 8.14 -9.63
C LEU A 251 -44.34 7.78 -8.61
N SER A 252 -44.66 6.90 -7.65
CA SER A 252 -43.70 6.45 -6.64
C SER A 252 -43.39 4.96 -6.73
N GLY A 253 -42.21 4.59 -6.22
CA GLY A 253 -41.74 3.21 -6.17
C GLY A 253 -40.93 2.76 -7.39
N THR A 254 -40.74 1.44 -7.48
CA THR A 254 -39.84 0.71 -8.38
C THR A 254 -40.52 0.16 -9.64
N GLY A 255 -41.73 0.63 -9.95
CA GLY A 255 -42.41 0.30 -11.18
C GLY A 255 -41.73 0.89 -12.43
N LEU A 256 -42.14 0.38 -13.59
CA LEU A 256 -41.87 1.04 -14.87
C LEU A 256 -42.93 2.12 -15.10
N HIS A 257 -42.49 3.32 -15.48
CA HIS A 257 -43.36 4.44 -15.82
C HIS A 257 -43.00 4.97 -17.21
N GLN A 258 -43.87 4.76 -18.21
CA GLN A 258 -43.59 5.06 -19.62
C GLN A 258 -44.71 5.88 -20.27
N PHE A 259 -44.33 6.95 -20.94
CA PHE A 259 -45.23 7.87 -21.65
C PHE A 259 -44.81 7.97 -23.11
N THR A 260 -45.56 7.31 -23.99
CA THR A 260 -45.33 7.25 -25.44
C THR A 260 -46.41 7.99 -26.25
N GLY A 261 -47.38 8.57 -25.56
CA GLY A 261 -48.39 9.47 -26.08
C GLY A 261 -49.33 9.93 -24.95
N GLY A 262 -50.29 10.79 -25.29
CA GLY A 262 -51.36 11.23 -24.38
C GLY A 262 -51.16 12.60 -23.77
N ARG A 263 -52.13 13.04 -22.95
CA ARG A 263 -52.13 14.38 -22.33
C ARG A 263 -52.60 14.41 -20.87
N ILE A 264 -52.04 15.35 -20.11
CA ILE A 264 -52.60 15.76 -18.81
C ILE A 264 -53.35 17.09 -19.02
N VAL A 265 -54.59 17.14 -18.54
CA VAL A 265 -55.51 18.27 -18.72
C VAL A 265 -55.89 18.84 -17.35
N PHE A 266 -55.64 20.12 -17.16
CA PHE A 266 -56.10 20.85 -15.98
C PHE A 266 -57.44 21.53 -16.27
N ASP A 267 -58.34 21.52 -15.30
CA ASP A 267 -59.54 22.35 -15.35
C ASP A 267 -59.21 23.79 -14.92
N PRO A 268 -59.60 24.85 -15.65
CA PRO A 268 -59.35 26.22 -15.23
C PRO A 268 -59.97 26.61 -13.87
N GLY A 269 -60.93 25.81 -13.37
CA GLY A 269 -61.51 25.94 -12.02
C GLY A 269 -60.83 25.09 -10.94
N ILE A 270 -59.54 24.78 -11.06
CA ILE A 270 -58.76 24.17 -9.98
C ILE A 270 -58.55 25.18 -8.83
N THR A 271 -58.54 24.66 -7.59
CA THR A 271 -58.38 25.45 -6.35
C THR A 271 -57.19 25.01 -5.50
N ALA A 272 -56.31 24.15 -6.03
CA ALA A 272 -55.04 23.79 -5.42
C ALA A 272 -53.98 24.87 -5.73
N SER A 273 -53.26 25.34 -4.71
CA SER A 273 -52.21 26.37 -4.87
C SER A 273 -51.00 25.90 -5.69
N THR A 274 -50.76 24.60 -5.71
CA THR A 274 -49.71 23.95 -6.50
C THR A 274 -50.31 22.79 -7.27
N VAL A 275 -50.01 22.72 -8.56
CA VAL A 275 -50.52 21.72 -9.51
C VAL A 275 -49.37 20.99 -10.19
N TYR A 276 -49.38 19.67 -10.07
CA TYR A 276 -48.44 18.75 -10.70
C TYR A 276 -49.09 18.00 -11.86
N GLY A 277 -48.43 18.00 -13.01
CA GLY A 277 -48.74 17.05 -14.08
C GLY A 277 -48.32 15.65 -13.66
N ALA A 278 -47.02 15.37 -13.74
CA ALA A 278 -46.41 14.13 -13.26
C ALA A 278 -45.34 14.40 -12.18
N TYR A 279 -45.58 13.91 -10.96
CA TYR A 279 -44.64 13.97 -9.85
C TYR A 279 -43.96 12.60 -9.67
N ALA A 280 -42.66 12.51 -9.99
CA ALA A 280 -41.87 11.28 -9.88
C ALA A 280 -41.04 11.25 -8.60
N ILE A 281 -41.02 10.12 -7.89
CA ILE A 281 -40.31 9.97 -6.62
C ILE A 281 -39.90 8.52 -6.30
N ASN A 282 -38.59 8.28 -6.28
CA ASN A 282 -37.99 7.00 -5.92
C ASN A 282 -37.46 7.00 -4.47
N PHE A 283 -38.05 6.14 -3.64
CA PHE A 283 -37.65 5.90 -2.24
C PHE A 283 -36.72 4.69 -2.05
N GLY A 284 -36.38 3.95 -3.11
CA GLY A 284 -35.58 2.72 -3.04
C GLY A 284 -34.24 2.80 -3.78
N GLY A 285 -33.22 2.11 -3.29
CA GLY A 285 -31.88 2.06 -3.89
C GLY A 285 -31.76 1.32 -5.23
N THR A 286 -32.87 1.02 -5.90
CA THR A 286 -32.91 0.41 -7.25
C THR A 286 -33.33 1.46 -8.27
N THR A 287 -32.69 1.48 -9.45
CA THR A 287 -32.95 2.49 -10.48
C THR A 287 -34.32 2.29 -11.14
N CYS A 288 -35.28 3.09 -10.72
CA CYS A 288 -36.59 3.21 -11.35
C CYS A 288 -36.47 3.93 -12.70
N LYS A 289 -37.43 3.72 -13.59
CA LYS A 289 -37.48 4.36 -14.90
C LYS A 289 -38.75 5.18 -15.08
N TYR A 290 -38.59 6.49 -15.17
CA TYR A 290 -39.64 7.43 -15.57
C TYR A 290 -39.28 7.98 -16.95
N GLU A 291 -39.79 7.34 -18.01
CA GLU A 291 -39.44 7.60 -19.41
C GLU A 291 -40.58 8.36 -20.12
N PHE A 292 -40.38 9.66 -20.32
CA PHE A 292 -41.31 10.56 -21.01
C PHE A 292 -40.84 10.80 -22.45
N SER A 293 -41.45 10.07 -23.39
CA SER A 293 -41.10 10.10 -24.82
C SER A 293 -42.05 10.95 -25.66
N ASP A 294 -43.34 10.96 -25.33
CA ASP A 294 -44.30 11.93 -25.86
C ASP A 294 -45.44 12.14 -24.86
N LEU A 295 -45.36 13.20 -24.05
CA LEU A 295 -46.44 13.60 -23.14
C LEU A 295 -46.75 15.08 -23.35
N THR A 296 -48.04 15.40 -23.52
CA THR A 296 -48.50 16.80 -23.50
C THR A 296 -49.00 17.18 -22.11
N VAL A 297 -48.48 18.27 -21.53
CA VAL A 297 -48.99 18.87 -20.29
C VAL A 297 -49.16 20.36 -20.52
N ASP A 298 -50.40 20.83 -20.61
CA ASP A 298 -50.72 22.24 -20.80
C ASP A 298 -51.22 22.89 -19.50
N GLY A 299 -50.27 23.46 -18.76
CA GLY A 299 -50.46 24.27 -17.57
C GLY A 299 -50.66 25.77 -17.84
N ALA A 300 -50.50 26.23 -19.08
CA ALA A 300 -50.69 27.65 -19.43
C ALA A 300 -52.17 28.08 -19.38
N VAL A 301 -53.10 27.13 -19.20
CA VAL A 301 -54.53 27.36 -18.95
C VAL A 301 -54.84 27.72 -17.48
N LEU A 302 -53.88 27.61 -16.57
CA LEU A 302 -54.05 27.91 -15.14
C LEU A 302 -53.60 29.34 -14.80
N PRO A 303 -54.22 30.02 -13.83
CA PRO A 303 -53.88 31.40 -13.48
C PRO A 303 -52.46 31.54 -12.91
N ASP A 304 -51.84 32.72 -13.05
CA ASP A 304 -50.45 32.98 -12.65
C ASP A 304 -50.23 33.04 -11.11
N ASP A 305 -51.26 32.91 -10.29
CA ASP A 305 -51.16 32.75 -8.83
C ASP A 305 -51.02 31.28 -8.38
N THR A 306 -51.14 30.33 -9.33
CA THR A 306 -50.98 28.88 -9.11
C THR A 306 -49.54 28.46 -9.46
N GLU A 307 -48.85 27.73 -8.58
CA GLU A 307 -47.58 27.07 -8.90
C GLU A 307 -47.86 25.86 -9.81
N VAL A 308 -47.31 25.82 -11.02
CA VAL A 308 -47.51 24.72 -11.97
C VAL A 308 -46.19 24.05 -12.31
N VAL A 309 -46.11 22.73 -12.05
CA VAL A 309 -44.94 21.92 -12.41
C VAL A 309 -45.39 20.75 -13.29
N CYS A 310 -45.10 20.84 -14.60
CA CYS A 310 -45.59 19.86 -15.57
C CYS A 310 -45.00 18.46 -15.33
N VAL A 311 -43.71 18.37 -15.05
CA VAL A 311 -43.01 17.16 -14.60
C VAL A 311 -42.05 17.53 -13.46
N ARG A 312 -42.07 16.81 -12.32
CA ARG A 312 -41.14 17.01 -11.20
C ARG A 312 -40.37 15.72 -10.88
N GLY A 313 -39.05 15.79 -10.82
CA GLY A 313 -38.19 14.72 -10.28
C GLY A 313 -37.72 15.06 -8.87
N TYR A 314 -38.13 14.28 -7.86
CA TYR A 314 -38.01 14.70 -6.46
C TYR A 314 -36.57 14.82 -5.94
N ASN A 315 -35.67 13.88 -6.23
CA ASN A 315 -34.37 13.80 -5.55
C ASN A 315 -33.26 13.17 -6.42
N ASN A 316 -32.06 13.06 -5.85
CA ASN A 316 -30.89 12.43 -6.49
C ASN A 316 -31.01 10.92 -6.74
N THR A 317 -32.06 10.23 -6.25
CA THR A 317 -32.35 8.82 -6.57
C THR A 317 -33.46 8.67 -7.62
N THR A 318 -34.03 9.77 -8.13
CA THR A 318 -35.15 9.80 -9.08
C THR A 318 -34.74 10.38 -10.44
N PRO A 319 -34.14 9.58 -11.35
CA PRO A 319 -33.84 10.04 -12.70
C PRO A 319 -35.10 10.06 -13.57
N VAL A 320 -35.55 11.27 -13.92
CA VAL A 320 -36.59 11.49 -14.94
C VAL A 320 -35.93 11.63 -16.31
N PHE A 321 -36.37 10.84 -17.30
CA PHE A 321 -35.84 10.87 -18.66
C PHE A 321 -36.88 11.46 -19.60
N ILE A 322 -36.54 12.55 -20.30
CA ILE A 322 -37.43 13.23 -21.27
C ILE A 322 -36.76 13.23 -22.65
N SER A 323 -37.50 12.79 -23.67
CA SER A 323 -37.03 12.72 -25.08
C SER A 323 -37.99 13.32 -26.10
N GLY A 324 -39.21 13.66 -25.72
CA GLY A 324 -40.21 14.34 -26.54
C GLY A 324 -41.37 14.86 -25.69
N GLY A 325 -42.50 15.21 -26.31
CA GLY A 325 -43.63 15.86 -25.63
C GLY A 325 -43.59 17.39 -25.61
N VAL A 326 -44.62 17.98 -25.03
CA VAL A 326 -44.84 19.43 -24.93
C VAL A 326 -45.26 19.78 -23.50
N TYR A 327 -44.50 20.64 -22.84
CA TYR A 327 -44.68 20.99 -21.43
C TYR A 327 -44.78 22.50 -21.29
N SER A 328 -45.96 22.99 -20.92
CA SER A 328 -46.25 24.42 -20.76
C SER A 328 -46.62 24.75 -19.32
N ALA A 329 -45.80 25.55 -18.65
CA ALA A 329 -46.18 26.25 -17.42
C ALA A 329 -46.94 27.55 -17.75
N ASN A 330 -47.57 28.13 -16.72
CA ASN A 330 -48.06 29.51 -16.71
C ASN A 330 -46.88 30.50 -16.48
N ASN A 331 -47.17 31.78 -16.26
CA ASN A 331 -46.15 32.84 -16.13
C ASN A 331 -45.65 33.04 -14.69
N ASN A 332 -46.05 32.18 -13.76
CA ASN A 332 -45.65 32.21 -12.35
C ASN A 332 -44.14 31.90 -12.19
N GLU A 333 -43.43 32.65 -11.34
CA GLU A 333 -41.96 32.58 -11.27
C GLU A 333 -41.41 31.32 -10.59
N ASP A 334 -42.23 30.62 -9.79
CA ASP A 334 -41.92 29.31 -9.21
C ASP A 334 -42.42 28.13 -10.07
N SER A 335 -42.86 28.38 -11.31
CA SER A 335 -43.46 27.36 -12.18
C SER A 335 -42.51 26.84 -13.27
N TYR A 336 -42.61 25.54 -13.53
CA TYR A 336 -41.61 24.77 -14.27
C TYR A 336 -42.24 23.84 -15.32
N ALA A 337 -41.74 23.92 -16.55
CA ALA A 337 -41.95 22.87 -17.54
C ALA A 337 -41.27 21.56 -17.09
N VAL A 338 -40.11 21.65 -16.42
CA VAL A 338 -39.45 20.52 -15.74
C VAL A 338 -38.85 20.98 -14.41
N GLY A 339 -39.41 20.52 -13.29
CA GLY A 339 -39.00 20.85 -11.93
C GLY A 339 -38.14 19.77 -11.26
N ALA A 340 -37.39 20.19 -10.23
CA ALA A 340 -36.65 19.31 -9.32
C ALA A 340 -36.28 20.03 -8.02
N ASP A 341 -35.99 19.23 -6.99
CA ASP A 341 -35.52 19.68 -5.68
C ASP A 341 -33.99 19.47 -5.57
N SER A 342 -33.44 19.37 -4.35
CA SER A 342 -32.00 19.22 -4.13
C SER A 342 -31.45 17.90 -4.69
N GLY A 343 -30.35 17.99 -5.44
CA GLY A 343 -29.66 16.83 -6.03
C GLY A 343 -30.25 16.28 -7.33
N ASN A 344 -31.32 16.90 -7.86
CA ASN A 344 -31.84 16.82 -9.25
C ASN A 344 -31.08 15.90 -10.24
N MET A 345 -31.75 14.85 -10.71
CA MET A 345 -31.24 13.87 -11.67
C MET A 345 -31.99 13.84 -13.02
N ASN A 346 -32.74 14.88 -13.38
CA ASN A 346 -33.49 14.89 -14.65
C ASN A 346 -32.55 14.92 -15.87
N VAL A 347 -32.91 14.19 -16.92
CA VAL A 347 -32.18 14.05 -18.20
C VAL A 347 -33.11 14.44 -19.34
N ILE A 348 -32.66 15.32 -20.23
CA ILE A 348 -33.46 15.84 -21.35
C ILE A 348 -32.70 15.67 -22.66
N SER A 349 -33.38 15.14 -23.67
CA SER A 349 -32.85 14.85 -25.00
C SER A 349 -33.73 15.36 -26.15
N GLY A 350 -34.96 15.75 -25.86
CA GLY A 350 -35.92 16.32 -26.80
C GLY A 350 -37.18 16.81 -26.07
N GLY A 351 -38.15 17.33 -26.83
CA GLY A 351 -39.37 17.94 -26.31
C GLY A 351 -39.37 19.47 -26.41
N VAL A 352 -40.55 20.07 -26.21
CA VAL A 352 -40.78 21.52 -26.22
C VAL A 352 -41.17 21.98 -24.81
N PHE A 353 -40.46 22.98 -24.30
CA PHE A 353 -40.55 23.44 -22.92
C PHE A 353 -40.88 24.94 -22.86
N ASN A 354 -42.11 25.26 -22.51
CA ASN A 354 -42.56 26.63 -22.27
C ASN A 354 -42.56 26.89 -20.75
N GLY A 355 -41.51 27.52 -20.24
CA GLY A 355 -41.31 27.76 -18.80
C GLY A 355 -39.91 27.34 -18.33
N GLN A 356 -39.69 27.35 -17.01
CA GLN A 356 -38.39 27.01 -16.44
C GLN A 356 -38.09 25.49 -16.50
N VAL A 357 -36.81 25.15 -16.59
CA VAL A 357 -36.32 23.77 -16.67
C VAL A 357 -35.14 23.55 -15.73
N LYS A 358 -35.23 22.50 -14.91
CA LYS A 358 -34.18 21.99 -14.02
C LYS A 358 -33.74 20.59 -14.47
N ALA A 359 -32.43 20.41 -14.68
CA ALA A 359 -31.82 19.14 -15.06
C ALA A 359 -30.48 18.88 -14.34
N ALA A 360 -29.97 17.65 -14.41
CA ALA A 360 -28.65 17.33 -13.90
C ALA A 360 -27.53 17.98 -14.74
N ALA A 361 -26.36 18.17 -14.12
CA ALA A 361 -25.20 18.74 -14.79
C ALA A 361 -24.77 17.86 -15.98
N GLY A 362 -24.64 18.47 -17.17
CA GLY A 362 -24.32 17.75 -18.40
C GLY A 362 -25.43 16.85 -18.98
N LYS A 363 -26.69 17.00 -18.57
CA LYS A 363 -27.81 16.11 -18.96
C LYS A 363 -28.90 16.72 -19.85
N ILE A 364 -28.75 17.96 -20.32
CA ILE A 364 -29.56 18.52 -21.42
C ILE A 364 -28.79 18.37 -22.73
N THR A 365 -29.24 17.46 -23.58
CA THR A 365 -28.58 17.07 -24.85
C THR A 365 -29.36 17.51 -26.10
N GLY A 366 -30.62 17.89 -25.94
CA GLY A 366 -31.53 18.38 -26.97
C GLY A 366 -32.81 18.95 -26.35
N GLY A 367 -33.72 19.43 -27.19
CA GLY A 367 -34.97 20.09 -26.78
C GLY A 367 -35.04 21.57 -27.18
N GLN A 368 -36.26 22.14 -27.10
CA GLN A 368 -36.58 23.53 -27.41
C GLN A 368 -37.08 24.24 -26.15
N PHE A 369 -36.41 25.30 -25.72
CA PHE A 369 -36.69 25.98 -24.43
C PHE A 369 -37.11 27.44 -24.66
N SER A 370 -38.25 27.89 -24.12
CA SER A 370 -38.68 29.29 -24.27
C SER A 370 -37.82 30.27 -23.45
N VAL A 371 -37.29 29.80 -22.32
CA VAL A 371 -36.34 30.47 -21.45
C VAL A 371 -35.02 29.70 -21.47
N VAL A 372 -33.88 30.39 -21.47
CA VAL A 372 -32.56 29.74 -21.49
C VAL A 372 -32.31 28.97 -20.17
N PRO A 373 -32.08 27.64 -20.19
CA PRO A 373 -31.76 26.90 -18.97
C PRO A 373 -30.33 27.17 -18.48
N SER A 374 -29.97 26.69 -17.29
CA SER A 374 -28.60 26.84 -16.76
C SER A 374 -27.56 26.21 -17.69
N ALA A 375 -26.47 26.95 -17.95
CA ALA A 375 -25.33 26.46 -18.72
C ALA A 375 -24.61 25.27 -18.03
N LEU A 376 -24.86 25.05 -16.73
CA LEU A 376 -24.39 23.87 -16.00
C LEU A 376 -25.04 22.57 -16.53
N TYR A 377 -26.23 22.65 -17.10
CA TYR A 377 -26.99 21.48 -17.54
C TYR A 377 -26.54 20.94 -18.90
N LEU A 378 -25.77 21.70 -19.68
CA LEU A 378 -25.26 21.27 -20.97
C LEU A 378 -24.01 20.37 -20.83
N PRO A 379 -23.86 19.35 -21.69
CA PRO A 379 -22.60 18.65 -21.85
C PRO A 379 -21.56 19.57 -22.49
N GLU A 380 -20.30 19.13 -22.47
CA GLU A 380 -19.22 19.87 -23.11
C GLU A 380 -19.36 19.87 -24.64
N GLY A 381 -18.98 20.98 -25.30
CA GLY A 381 -19.17 21.16 -26.74
C GLY A 381 -20.60 21.54 -27.16
N LYS A 382 -21.48 21.87 -26.21
CA LYS A 382 -22.81 22.45 -26.48
C LYS A 382 -22.99 23.85 -25.87
N VAL A 383 -23.82 24.66 -26.52
CA VAL A 383 -24.36 25.96 -26.03
C VAL A 383 -25.85 26.08 -26.32
N TYR A 384 -26.55 26.97 -25.61
CA TYR A 384 -27.91 27.38 -25.99
C TYR A 384 -27.83 28.52 -27.01
N GLN A 385 -28.50 28.35 -28.16
CA GLN A 385 -28.64 29.39 -29.19
C GLN A 385 -30.11 29.63 -29.49
N LYS A 386 -30.53 30.90 -29.49
CA LYS A 386 -31.91 31.28 -29.88
C LYS A 386 -32.07 31.19 -31.39
N GLN A 387 -33.07 30.44 -31.85
CA GLN A 387 -33.37 30.23 -33.27
C GLN A 387 -34.54 31.10 -33.75
N SER A 388 -34.85 31.04 -35.05
CA SER A 388 -35.91 31.83 -35.69
C SER A 388 -37.34 31.47 -35.26
N ASP A 389 -37.54 30.34 -34.59
CA ASP A 389 -38.80 29.95 -33.94
C ASP A 389 -39.00 30.63 -32.57
N ASN A 390 -38.03 31.41 -32.10
CA ASN A 390 -37.92 32.06 -30.79
C ASN A 390 -37.58 31.14 -29.61
N TYR A 391 -37.30 29.85 -29.83
CA TYR A 391 -36.81 28.96 -28.79
C TYR A 391 -35.28 28.99 -28.71
N TYR A 392 -34.75 28.67 -27.53
CA TYR A 392 -33.35 28.29 -27.35
C TYR A 392 -33.19 26.81 -27.66
N HIS A 393 -32.26 26.49 -28.56
CA HIS A 393 -31.93 25.12 -28.97
C HIS A 393 -30.53 24.75 -28.47
N VAL A 394 -30.30 23.46 -28.24
CA VAL A 394 -28.97 22.91 -27.94
C VAL A 394 -28.18 22.74 -29.23
N VAL A 395 -27.16 23.57 -29.44
CA VAL A 395 -26.32 23.55 -30.66
C VAL A 395 -24.85 23.27 -30.32
N ASP A 396 -24.07 22.86 -31.31
CA ASP A 396 -22.61 22.71 -31.16
C ASP A 396 -21.93 24.07 -30.95
N GLY A 397 -21.03 24.13 -29.97
CA GLY A 397 -20.31 25.34 -29.59
C GLY A 397 -19.80 25.25 -28.15
N SER A 398 -19.02 26.22 -27.68
CA SER A 398 -18.51 26.22 -26.31
C SER A 398 -18.60 27.60 -25.69
N TYR A 399 -19.11 27.67 -24.46
CA TYR A 399 -18.86 28.80 -23.58
C TYR A 399 -17.37 28.80 -23.17
N VAL A 400 -16.73 29.97 -23.12
CA VAL A 400 -15.35 30.07 -22.61
C VAL A 400 -15.29 29.91 -21.09
N GLY A 401 -16.34 30.36 -20.41
CA GLY A 401 -16.52 30.21 -18.97
C GLY A 401 -17.95 30.46 -18.52
N ARG A 402 -18.20 30.28 -17.22
CA ARG A 402 -19.49 30.60 -16.58
C ARG A 402 -19.32 31.27 -15.22
N ILE A 403 -20.32 32.07 -14.84
CA ILE A 403 -20.49 32.65 -13.50
C ILE A 403 -21.85 32.16 -12.98
N GLY A 404 -21.84 31.38 -11.90
CA GLY A 404 -23.04 30.68 -11.44
C GLY A 404 -23.65 29.80 -12.54
N SER A 405 -24.91 30.05 -12.88
CA SER A 405 -25.65 29.37 -13.96
C SER A 405 -25.44 29.97 -15.36
N VAL A 406 -24.85 31.15 -15.48
CA VAL A 406 -24.76 31.91 -16.75
C VAL A 406 -23.45 31.55 -17.47
N GLY A 407 -23.56 31.03 -18.70
CA GLY A 407 -22.43 30.75 -19.59
C GLY A 407 -22.23 31.85 -20.62
N TYR A 408 -20.96 32.18 -20.92
CA TYR A 408 -20.57 33.30 -21.77
C TYR A 408 -19.78 32.82 -23.00
N LEU A 409 -20.06 33.38 -24.17
CA LEU A 409 -19.41 32.99 -25.43
C LEU A 409 -18.04 33.66 -25.61
N THR A 410 -17.83 34.81 -25.00
CA THR A 410 -16.55 35.54 -24.99
C THR A 410 -16.08 35.86 -23.58
N TRP A 411 -14.78 36.13 -23.42
CA TRP A 411 -14.21 36.56 -22.14
C TRP A 411 -14.62 37.99 -21.78
N ASP A 412 -14.86 38.86 -22.76
CA ASP A 412 -15.24 40.26 -22.53
C ASP A 412 -16.66 40.37 -21.93
N GLU A 413 -17.62 39.59 -22.44
CA GLU A 413 -18.96 39.45 -21.84
C GLU A 413 -18.87 38.91 -20.41
N LEU A 414 -18.06 37.87 -20.19
CA LEU A 414 -17.88 37.27 -18.87
C LEU A 414 -17.29 38.26 -17.86
N PHE A 415 -16.24 38.99 -18.25
CA PHE A 415 -15.58 39.94 -17.36
C PHE A 415 -16.36 41.25 -17.19
N ALA A 416 -17.33 41.57 -18.06
CA ALA A 416 -18.29 42.65 -17.81
C ALA A 416 -19.08 42.37 -16.50
N ASP A 417 -19.61 41.16 -16.34
CA ASP A 417 -20.42 40.75 -15.18
C ASP A 417 -19.61 40.34 -13.93
N VAL A 418 -18.27 40.26 -14.02
CA VAL A 418 -17.42 40.05 -12.85
C VAL A 418 -17.48 41.24 -11.88
N SER A 419 -17.60 40.94 -10.59
CA SER A 419 -17.62 41.89 -9.47
C SER A 419 -16.37 42.77 -9.42
N SER A 420 -16.56 44.05 -9.15
CA SER A 420 -15.51 45.00 -8.70
C SER A 420 -15.52 45.24 -7.18
N GLY A 421 -16.29 44.44 -6.44
CA GLY A 421 -16.38 44.51 -4.98
C GLY A 421 -15.34 43.62 -4.26
N THR A 422 -15.39 43.62 -2.93
CA THR A 422 -14.49 42.82 -2.08
C THR A 422 -14.72 41.31 -2.16
N THR A 423 -15.92 40.88 -2.53
CA THR A 423 -16.26 39.47 -2.80
C THR A 423 -15.92 39.10 -4.24
N PRO A 424 -15.11 38.05 -4.49
CA PRO A 424 -14.74 37.63 -5.83
C PRO A 424 -15.89 36.92 -6.56
N SER A 425 -16.02 37.16 -7.86
CA SER A 425 -16.86 36.32 -8.72
C SER A 425 -16.19 34.97 -8.96
N SER A 426 -16.94 33.88 -8.77
CA SER A 426 -16.48 32.52 -9.09
C SER A 426 -16.61 32.27 -10.59
N VAL A 427 -15.48 32.26 -11.28
CA VAL A 427 -15.37 32.08 -12.73
C VAL A 427 -14.88 30.66 -13.00
N HIS A 428 -15.76 29.82 -13.56
CA HIS A 428 -15.38 28.48 -14.02
C HIS A 428 -14.96 28.53 -15.48
N ILE A 429 -13.76 28.03 -15.78
CA ILE A 429 -13.25 27.85 -17.15
C ILE A 429 -13.98 26.66 -17.78
N MET A 430 -14.52 26.84 -18.99
CA MET A 430 -15.37 25.85 -19.67
C MET A 430 -14.75 25.34 -20.98
N SER A 431 -13.85 26.10 -21.62
CA SER A 431 -13.06 25.69 -22.80
C SER A 431 -11.55 25.87 -22.58
N ASP A 432 -10.74 25.29 -23.46
CA ASP A 432 -9.33 25.65 -23.61
C ASP A 432 -9.21 27.15 -23.99
N ALA A 433 -8.10 27.80 -23.58
CA ALA A 433 -7.86 29.23 -23.80
C ALA A 433 -6.36 29.55 -23.95
N GLY A 434 -5.95 30.12 -25.08
CA GLY A 434 -4.55 30.55 -25.29
C GLY A 434 -4.10 31.61 -24.29
N GLN A 435 -4.96 32.59 -23.99
CA GLN A 435 -4.78 33.57 -22.93
C GLN A 435 -6.11 33.88 -22.23
N ILE A 436 -6.06 34.11 -20.93
CA ILE A 436 -7.14 34.73 -20.14
C ILE A 436 -6.60 36.04 -19.56
N THR A 437 -7.35 37.14 -19.69
CA THR A 437 -6.96 38.45 -19.15
C THR A 437 -8.01 38.93 -18.16
N VAL A 438 -7.63 39.01 -16.88
CA VAL A 438 -8.47 39.59 -15.82
C VAL A 438 -8.31 41.12 -15.86
N PRO A 439 -9.37 41.91 -16.11
CA PRO A 439 -9.26 43.37 -16.19
C PRO A 439 -8.92 44.05 -14.86
N GLU A 440 -8.51 45.32 -14.95
CA GLU A 440 -8.29 46.18 -13.78
C GLU A 440 -9.59 46.37 -12.98
N GLY A 441 -9.48 46.47 -11.65
CA GLY A 441 -10.61 46.67 -10.75
C GLY A 441 -11.56 45.47 -10.60
N LYS A 442 -11.32 44.35 -11.30
CA LYS A 442 -12.13 43.12 -11.22
C LYS A 442 -11.57 42.16 -10.15
N ASN A 443 -12.47 41.40 -9.50
CA ASN A 443 -12.12 40.48 -8.41
C ASN A 443 -12.62 39.06 -8.73
N VAL A 444 -11.69 38.12 -8.92
CA VAL A 444 -11.93 36.81 -9.54
C VAL A 444 -11.40 35.65 -8.69
N LEU A 445 -12.25 34.65 -8.50
CA LEU A 445 -11.86 33.31 -8.06
C LEU A 445 -11.97 32.37 -9.27
N LEU A 446 -10.84 32.04 -9.89
CA LEU A 446 -10.79 31.13 -11.04
C LEU A 446 -10.92 29.67 -10.59
N PHE A 447 -11.67 28.88 -11.35
CA PHE A 447 -11.86 27.44 -11.18
C PHE A 447 -11.62 26.69 -12.50
N ASN A 448 -10.89 25.57 -12.46
CA ASN A 448 -10.69 24.69 -13.62
C ASN A 448 -10.83 23.19 -13.26
N PRO A 449 -12.00 22.74 -12.77
CA PRO A 449 -12.25 21.36 -12.30
C PRO A 449 -12.43 20.36 -13.47
N LYS A 450 -11.80 20.65 -14.61
CA LYS A 450 -11.88 19.92 -15.89
C LYS A 450 -10.58 20.02 -16.70
N ASN A 451 -9.49 20.52 -16.09
CA ASN A 451 -8.16 20.69 -16.68
C ASN A 451 -8.14 21.20 -18.13
N LYS A 452 -8.89 22.29 -18.38
CA LYS A 452 -8.81 23.03 -19.65
C LYS A 452 -7.42 23.62 -19.83
N LYS A 453 -6.89 23.50 -21.04
CA LYS A 453 -5.56 24.00 -21.39
C LYS A 453 -5.60 25.52 -21.41
N VAL A 454 -4.97 26.13 -20.41
CA VAL A 454 -4.70 27.57 -20.39
C VAL A 454 -3.24 27.76 -20.77
N GLY A 455 -2.95 28.64 -21.73
CA GLY A 455 -1.56 28.98 -22.06
C GLY A 455 -1.00 30.06 -21.13
N LYS A 456 -1.75 31.16 -21.00
CA LYS A 456 -1.32 32.35 -20.26
C LYS A 456 -2.45 32.98 -19.45
N ILE A 457 -2.13 33.48 -18.25
CA ILE A 457 -3.02 34.34 -17.46
C ILE A 457 -2.34 35.71 -17.35
N VAL A 458 -3.05 36.77 -17.73
CA VAL A 458 -2.64 38.17 -17.50
C VAL A 458 -3.58 38.75 -16.45
N ASN A 459 -3.08 39.02 -15.26
CA ASN A 459 -3.90 39.59 -14.17
C ASN A 459 -3.64 41.08 -13.98
N ASN A 460 -4.61 41.93 -14.30
CA ASN A 460 -4.58 43.37 -14.00
C ASN A 460 -5.44 43.73 -12.76
N GLY A 461 -6.17 42.76 -12.18
CA GLY A 461 -7.07 42.96 -11.05
C GLY A 461 -6.66 42.16 -9.81
N THR A 462 -7.66 41.70 -9.05
CA THR A 462 -7.48 40.71 -7.98
C THR A 462 -7.86 39.34 -8.50
N CYS A 463 -6.92 38.40 -8.54
CA CYS A 463 -7.11 37.05 -9.05
C CYS A 463 -6.64 36.00 -8.04
N LYS A 464 -7.41 34.93 -7.89
CA LYS A 464 -7.12 33.82 -6.96
C LYS A 464 -7.48 32.49 -7.61
N THR A 465 -6.61 31.49 -7.45
CA THR A 465 -6.86 30.14 -7.95
C THR A 465 -7.65 29.29 -6.94
N SER A 466 -8.58 28.46 -7.40
CA SER A 466 -9.24 27.42 -6.60
C SER A 466 -9.55 26.20 -7.46
N SER A 467 -9.37 24.98 -6.94
CA SER A 467 -9.75 23.72 -7.63
C SER A 467 -9.32 23.68 -9.12
N PHE A 468 -8.01 23.68 -9.31
CA PHE A 468 -7.33 23.33 -10.56
C PHE A 468 -6.63 22.00 -10.30
N ASP A 469 -6.86 20.96 -11.11
CA ASP A 469 -6.25 19.64 -10.88
C ASP A 469 -4.90 19.55 -11.62
N SER A 470 -4.03 20.53 -11.32
CA SER A 470 -2.85 21.02 -12.06
C SER A 470 -3.13 21.99 -13.21
N ILE A 471 -2.29 23.05 -13.27
CA ILE A 471 -2.03 23.87 -14.47
C ILE A 471 -0.52 24.06 -14.67
N ALA A 472 0.21 22.95 -14.56
CA ALA A 472 1.58 22.87 -15.06
C ALA A 472 1.65 23.39 -16.50
N GLY A 473 2.51 24.37 -16.77
CA GLY A 473 2.67 25.02 -18.07
C GLY A 473 1.97 26.38 -18.23
N VAL A 474 1.07 26.81 -17.33
CA VAL A 474 0.50 28.18 -17.40
C VAL A 474 1.55 29.23 -17.05
N GLN A 475 1.80 30.17 -17.96
CA GLN A 475 2.51 31.41 -17.64
C GLN A 475 1.55 32.41 -16.98
N VAL A 476 1.85 32.84 -15.76
CA VAL A 476 1.16 33.96 -15.10
C VAL A 476 1.97 35.25 -15.29
N VAL A 477 1.36 36.28 -15.85
CA VAL A 477 1.86 37.66 -15.82
C VAL A 477 0.96 38.47 -14.89
N ASN A 478 1.47 38.87 -13.74
CA ASN A 478 0.73 39.61 -12.73
C ASN A 478 1.11 41.10 -12.74
N ASN A 479 0.10 41.95 -12.92
CA ASN A 479 0.15 43.41 -12.80
C ASN A 479 -0.71 43.91 -11.61
N GLY A 480 -1.42 43.01 -10.91
CA GLY A 480 -2.31 43.32 -9.79
C GLY A 480 -2.04 42.42 -8.58
N VAL A 481 -3.09 41.92 -7.93
CA VAL A 481 -2.97 41.00 -6.78
C VAL A 481 -3.27 39.58 -7.20
N PHE A 482 -2.27 38.69 -7.20
CA PHE A 482 -2.44 37.27 -7.52
C PHE A 482 -2.18 36.39 -6.29
N THR A 483 -3.14 35.54 -5.94
CA THR A 483 -3.03 34.60 -4.81
C THR A 483 -3.09 33.15 -5.30
N LEU A 484 -1.96 32.46 -5.21
CA LEU A 484 -1.80 31.08 -5.63
C LEU A 484 -2.24 30.11 -4.51
N ARG A 485 -2.87 28.99 -4.90
CA ARG A 485 -3.32 27.92 -3.98
C ARG A 485 -3.01 26.49 -4.47
N ASN A 486 -2.56 26.33 -5.70
CA ASN A 486 -2.11 25.05 -6.26
C ASN A 486 -0.94 25.33 -7.24
N GLU A 487 -0.71 24.47 -8.21
CA GLU A 487 0.32 24.64 -9.25
C GLU A 487 0.05 25.79 -10.25
N ILE A 488 1.13 26.33 -10.84
CA ILE A 488 1.22 27.07 -12.11
C ILE A 488 2.52 26.70 -12.84
N GLY A 489 2.62 27.02 -14.13
CA GLY A 489 3.85 26.83 -14.92
C GLY A 489 4.98 27.79 -14.52
N SER A 490 4.81 29.09 -14.72
CA SER A 490 5.79 30.12 -14.36
C SER A 490 5.14 31.44 -13.95
N LEU A 491 5.91 32.33 -13.31
CA LEU A 491 5.42 33.62 -12.82
C LEU A 491 6.31 34.78 -13.28
N GLN A 492 5.70 35.80 -13.85
CA GLN A 492 6.24 37.15 -13.97
C GLN A 492 5.38 38.09 -13.11
N ASN A 493 5.91 38.57 -11.99
CA ASN A 493 5.23 39.52 -11.11
C ASN A 493 5.81 40.92 -11.34
N ASN A 494 5.07 41.81 -12.00
CA ASN A 494 5.58 43.10 -12.47
C ASN A 494 5.60 44.18 -11.37
N ALA A 495 6.20 45.33 -11.68
CA ALA A 495 6.34 46.44 -10.75
C ALA A 495 4.98 46.93 -10.21
N GLY A 496 4.87 47.01 -8.88
CA GLY A 496 3.63 47.36 -8.17
C GLY A 496 2.65 46.20 -7.95
N ALA A 497 2.88 45.02 -8.56
CA ALA A 497 2.03 43.85 -8.38
C ALA A 497 2.37 43.06 -7.11
N VAL A 498 1.39 42.34 -6.56
CA VAL A 498 1.52 41.53 -5.33
C VAL A 498 1.23 40.06 -5.63
N PHE A 499 2.17 39.17 -5.34
CA PHE A 499 2.01 37.73 -5.38
C PHE A 499 1.99 37.13 -3.98
N ASN A 500 1.04 36.22 -3.72
CA ASN A 500 0.87 35.55 -2.43
C ASN A 500 0.84 34.02 -2.58
N ALA A 501 1.73 33.32 -1.86
CA ALA A 501 1.75 31.86 -1.68
C ALA A 501 1.80 31.53 -0.17
N LEU A 502 0.62 31.35 0.43
CA LEU A 502 0.42 31.40 1.90
C LEU A 502 -0.35 30.19 2.47
N THR A 503 -0.57 29.16 1.66
CA THR A 503 -1.22 27.88 2.03
C THR A 503 -0.27 26.74 1.70
N ASP A 504 -0.59 25.50 2.06
CA ASP A 504 0.36 24.37 1.93
C ASP A 504 0.63 23.92 0.47
N ASN A 505 -0.36 24.05 -0.42
CA ASN A 505 -0.29 23.50 -1.79
C ASN A 505 0.18 24.41 -2.97
N PRO A 506 0.57 25.71 -2.84
CA PRO A 506 1.11 26.48 -3.96
C PRO A 506 2.34 25.83 -4.59
N LYS A 507 2.39 25.77 -5.92
CA LYS A 507 3.55 25.28 -6.66
C LYS A 507 3.82 26.12 -7.90
N VAL A 508 5.08 26.39 -8.19
CA VAL A 508 5.50 26.97 -9.48
C VAL A 508 6.48 25.99 -10.11
N ALA A 509 6.18 25.46 -11.29
CA ALA A 509 6.97 24.39 -11.90
C ALA A 509 8.29 24.88 -12.50
N GLY A 510 8.32 26.09 -13.05
CA GLY A 510 9.49 26.78 -13.60
C GLY A 510 9.74 28.12 -12.91
N ASP A 511 10.34 29.06 -13.65
CA ASP A 511 10.90 30.28 -13.07
C ASP A 511 9.88 31.26 -12.48
N VAL A 512 10.34 32.00 -11.47
CA VAL A 512 9.70 33.20 -10.91
C VAL A 512 10.61 34.40 -11.20
N VAL A 513 10.07 35.37 -11.94
CA VAL A 513 10.69 36.68 -12.18
C VAL A 513 9.85 37.74 -11.48
N ASN A 514 10.47 38.51 -10.58
CA ASN A 514 9.78 39.48 -9.75
C ASN A 514 10.36 40.90 -9.81
N HIS A 515 9.44 41.85 -9.94
CA HIS A 515 9.65 43.30 -9.83
C HIS A 515 8.69 43.95 -8.80
N GLY A 516 7.86 43.14 -8.13
CA GLY A 516 6.81 43.56 -7.21
C GLY A 516 6.94 42.93 -5.81
N THR A 517 5.84 42.83 -5.07
CA THR A 517 5.85 42.20 -3.73
C THR A 517 5.65 40.69 -3.84
N LEU A 518 6.62 39.90 -3.36
CA LEU A 518 6.47 38.46 -3.09
C LEU A 518 6.17 38.24 -1.61
N ASN A 519 5.02 37.64 -1.27
CA ASN A 519 4.74 37.08 0.05
C ASN A 519 4.67 35.56 -0.05
N ILE A 520 5.68 34.85 0.44
CA ILE A 520 5.76 33.39 0.34
C ILE A 520 6.08 32.82 1.73
N SER A 521 5.24 31.93 2.23
CA SER A 521 5.48 31.23 3.51
C SER A 521 5.43 29.71 3.38
N LYS A 522 4.96 29.18 2.25
CA LYS A 522 4.75 27.76 1.97
C LYS A 522 4.73 27.52 0.45
N GLY A 523 4.89 26.25 0.04
CA GLY A 523 4.81 25.81 -1.35
C GLY A 523 6.17 25.42 -1.96
N THR A 524 6.14 24.97 -3.21
CA THR A 524 7.32 24.43 -3.92
C THR A 524 7.61 25.18 -5.22
N PHE A 525 8.86 25.56 -5.45
CA PHE A 525 9.28 26.42 -6.56
C PHE A 525 10.41 25.73 -7.35
N GLY A 526 10.05 25.13 -8.49
CA GLY A 526 10.90 24.22 -9.27
C GLY A 526 11.85 24.88 -10.27
N GLY A 527 11.69 26.18 -10.55
CA GLY A 527 12.65 26.98 -11.31
C GLY A 527 13.37 28.02 -10.46
N ASN A 528 14.12 28.90 -11.13
CA ASN A 528 14.87 29.97 -10.48
C ASN A 528 13.91 31.02 -9.91
N VAL A 529 14.17 31.52 -8.70
CA VAL A 529 13.47 32.69 -8.15
C VAL A 529 14.39 33.91 -8.24
N THR A 530 13.99 34.89 -9.05
CA THR A 530 14.74 36.12 -9.31
C THR A 530 13.92 37.34 -8.92
N SER A 531 14.55 38.33 -8.30
CA SER A 531 13.89 39.55 -7.82
C SER A 531 14.86 40.73 -7.82
N ASP A 532 14.41 41.91 -8.27
CA ASP A 532 15.18 43.17 -8.14
C ASP A 532 14.79 44.00 -6.90
N VAL A 533 13.78 43.54 -6.15
CA VAL A 533 13.31 44.11 -4.88
C VAL A 533 13.34 43.05 -3.76
N PRO A 534 13.45 43.44 -2.47
CA PRO A 534 13.47 42.48 -1.37
C PRO A 534 12.21 41.61 -1.30
N GLY A 535 12.39 40.30 -1.14
CA GLY A 535 11.31 39.35 -0.91
C GLY A 535 10.80 39.37 0.53
N ASN A 536 9.55 38.93 0.73
CA ASN A 536 9.02 38.54 2.03
C ASN A 536 8.83 37.01 2.04
N ILE A 537 9.95 36.28 1.93
CA ILE A 537 9.98 34.81 1.93
C ILE A 537 10.27 34.31 3.35
N THR A 538 9.40 33.46 3.88
CA THR A 538 9.43 32.93 5.26
C THR A 538 9.29 31.40 5.33
N GLY A 539 9.28 30.72 4.18
CA GLY A 539 9.16 29.27 4.06
C GLY A 539 8.97 28.81 2.61
N GLY A 540 8.79 27.50 2.44
CA GLY A 540 8.73 26.83 1.13
C GLY A 540 10.05 26.21 0.71
N THR A 541 9.99 25.43 -0.38
CA THR A 541 11.09 24.62 -0.93
C THR A 541 11.41 25.07 -2.36
N TYR A 542 12.69 25.24 -2.69
CA TYR A 542 13.16 25.93 -3.89
C TYR A 542 14.22 25.10 -4.65
N ALA A 543 14.22 25.15 -5.98
CA ALA A 543 15.24 24.47 -6.80
C ALA A 543 16.63 25.12 -6.69
N THR A 544 16.69 26.41 -6.34
CA THR A 544 17.92 27.18 -6.12
C THR A 544 17.95 27.76 -4.72
N ASP A 545 19.14 28.15 -4.23
CA ASP A 545 19.22 28.99 -3.04
C ASP A 545 18.49 30.33 -3.30
N VAL A 546 17.74 30.79 -2.29
CA VAL A 546 16.96 32.04 -2.29
C VAL A 546 17.27 32.90 -1.07
N LYS A 547 18.39 32.66 -0.38
CA LYS A 547 18.79 33.31 0.89
C LYS A 547 18.65 34.83 0.89
N ASP A 548 19.09 35.49 -0.18
CA ASP A 548 19.05 36.96 -0.30
C ASP A 548 17.63 37.53 -0.51
N LEU A 549 16.64 36.65 -0.75
CA LEU A 549 15.21 36.98 -0.87
C LEU A 549 14.41 36.64 0.40
N CYS A 550 15.05 36.04 1.40
CA CYS A 550 14.43 35.73 2.69
C CYS A 550 14.10 36.98 3.51
N ALA A 551 12.98 36.92 4.23
CA ALA A 551 12.65 37.93 5.23
C ALA A 551 13.69 37.92 6.37
N LYS A 552 13.87 39.06 7.04
CA LYS A 552 14.86 39.20 8.12
C LYS A 552 14.63 38.16 9.23
N GLY A 553 15.66 37.36 9.51
CA GLY A 553 15.61 36.26 10.49
C GLY A 553 15.20 34.91 9.90
N TYR A 554 15.29 34.75 8.57
CA TYR A 554 15.17 33.49 7.85
C TYR A 554 16.41 33.25 6.99
N THR A 555 16.76 31.98 6.80
CA THR A 555 17.86 31.48 5.97
C THR A 555 17.39 30.26 5.19
N THR A 556 18.18 29.81 4.24
CA THR A 556 18.00 28.56 3.49
C THR A 556 18.93 27.46 4.02
N GLN A 557 18.56 26.19 3.77
CA GLN A 557 19.44 25.02 3.83
C GLN A 557 19.11 24.08 2.67
N GLN A 558 20.13 23.47 2.06
CA GLN A 558 19.90 22.40 1.08
C GLN A 558 19.49 21.10 1.80
N ASN A 559 18.39 20.48 1.39
CA ASN A 559 17.89 19.23 1.93
C ASN A 559 18.45 18.01 1.20
N ARG A 560 18.10 16.81 1.68
CA ARG A 560 18.55 15.51 1.16
C ARG A 560 18.09 15.18 -0.27
N GLU A 561 17.23 16.00 -0.88
CA GLU A 561 16.80 15.89 -2.28
C GLU A 561 17.54 16.90 -3.19
N GLY A 562 18.45 17.71 -2.63
CA GLY A 562 19.21 18.74 -3.35
C GLY A 562 18.45 20.06 -3.55
N THR A 563 17.22 20.16 -3.05
CA THR A 563 16.42 21.41 -3.06
C THR A 563 16.68 22.21 -1.78
N TRP A 564 16.28 23.49 -1.75
CA TRP A 564 16.57 24.42 -0.66
C TRP A 564 15.30 24.77 0.11
N ASP A 565 15.27 24.48 1.41
CA ASP A 565 14.16 24.85 2.29
C ASP A 565 14.45 26.17 3.01
N VAL A 566 13.48 27.09 3.03
CA VAL A 566 13.56 28.32 3.83
C VAL A 566 13.07 28.05 5.25
N MET A 567 13.89 28.42 6.22
CA MET A 567 13.64 28.22 7.66
C MET A 567 14.08 29.44 8.48
N LYS A 568 13.71 29.46 9.77
CA LYS A 568 14.05 30.56 10.68
C LYS A 568 15.50 30.42 11.16
N ASP A 569 16.24 31.53 11.13
CA ASP A 569 17.68 31.70 11.37
C ASP A 569 18.14 31.48 12.84
N ALA A 570 17.52 30.52 13.55
CA ALA A 570 17.74 30.28 14.98
C ALA A 570 17.22 28.92 15.52
N VAL A 571 16.73 27.99 14.69
CA VAL A 571 16.05 26.76 15.19
C VAL A 571 16.53 25.50 14.46
N HIS A 572 17.59 24.89 14.98
CA HIS A 572 18.02 23.54 14.62
C HIS A 572 17.84 22.66 15.86
N VAL A 573 16.85 21.76 15.84
CA VAL A 573 16.53 20.89 16.98
C VAL A 573 17.23 19.54 16.85
N ALA A 574 17.28 19.00 15.63
CA ALA A 574 17.93 17.74 15.35
C ALA A 574 18.73 17.78 14.03
N GLU A 575 19.64 16.83 13.85
CA GLU A 575 20.47 16.63 12.67
C GLU A 575 20.41 15.18 12.20
N ILE A 576 20.55 14.97 10.89
CA ILE A 576 20.91 13.67 10.29
C ILE A 576 21.89 13.96 9.15
N ASP A 577 23.10 13.39 9.19
CA ASP A 577 24.16 13.57 8.18
C ASP A 577 24.48 15.04 7.81
N GLY A 578 24.49 15.96 8.79
CA GLY A 578 24.70 17.40 8.54
C GLY A 578 23.47 18.18 8.04
N TYR A 579 22.35 17.51 7.78
CA TYR A 579 21.06 18.15 7.46
C TYR A 579 20.30 18.47 8.75
N TRP A 580 19.84 19.70 8.92
CA TRP A 580 19.19 20.16 10.16
C TRP A 580 17.66 20.14 10.03
N TYR A 581 17.02 19.93 11.18
CA TYR A 581 15.58 19.83 11.30
C TYR A 581 15.08 20.73 12.43
N ALA A 582 14.10 21.58 12.14
CA ALA A 582 13.52 22.50 13.11
C ALA A 582 12.70 21.83 14.23
N SER A 583 12.53 20.49 14.20
CA SER A 583 11.94 19.70 15.28
C SER A 583 12.34 18.22 15.19
N LEU A 584 12.39 17.51 16.32
CA LEU A 584 12.65 16.06 16.37
C LEU A 584 11.63 15.22 15.55
N PRO A 585 10.31 15.48 15.56
CA PRO A 585 9.36 14.76 14.70
C PRO A 585 9.68 14.86 13.20
N ALA A 586 10.20 16.01 12.74
CA ALA A 586 10.58 16.20 11.35
C ALA A 586 11.81 15.35 10.97
N ALA A 587 12.82 15.29 11.85
CA ALA A 587 13.97 14.42 11.66
C ALA A 587 13.56 12.93 11.64
N VAL A 588 12.80 12.47 12.63
CA VAL A 588 12.31 11.08 12.72
C VAL A 588 11.48 10.68 11.49
N SER A 589 10.69 11.59 10.93
CA SER A 589 9.98 11.37 9.66
C SER A 589 10.95 11.15 8.49
N ALA A 590 11.93 12.06 8.34
CA ALA A 590 12.92 12.07 7.26
C ALA A 590 14.04 11.00 7.39
N ALA A 591 14.17 10.36 8.56
CA ALA A 591 15.15 9.32 8.82
C ALA A 591 14.90 8.06 7.95
N LYS A 592 15.95 7.56 7.30
CA LYS A 592 15.99 6.29 6.57
C LYS A 592 16.50 5.18 7.49
N ASN A 593 16.49 3.93 7.02
CA ASN A 593 17.02 2.81 7.80
C ASN A 593 18.55 2.87 7.86
N GLY A 594 19.10 2.92 9.07
CA GLY A 594 20.53 3.11 9.35
C GLY A 594 20.92 4.53 9.77
N ASP A 595 19.99 5.50 9.71
CA ASP A 595 20.26 6.89 10.07
C ASP A 595 20.47 7.09 11.58
N THR A 596 21.35 8.02 11.95
CA THR A 596 21.45 8.56 13.31
C THR A 596 20.74 9.92 13.38
N VAL A 597 19.59 9.97 14.05
CA VAL A 597 18.90 11.21 14.43
C VAL A 597 19.59 11.76 15.68
N LYS A 598 20.35 12.84 15.52
CA LYS A 598 21.04 13.51 16.61
C LYS A 598 20.25 14.72 17.11
N LEU A 599 20.05 14.85 18.42
CA LEU A 599 19.47 16.04 19.04
C LEU A 599 20.55 17.12 19.26
N LEU A 600 20.23 18.38 18.96
CA LEU A 600 21.16 19.53 18.98
C LEU A 600 20.85 20.58 20.06
N THR A 601 19.67 20.51 20.67
CA THR A 601 19.24 21.38 21.77
C THR A 601 18.07 20.73 22.51
N ASP A 602 17.84 21.15 23.74
CA ASP A 602 16.67 20.74 24.52
C ASP A 602 15.37 21.12 23.78
N THR A 603 14.39 20.22 23.82
CA THR A 603 13.15 20.34 23.04
C THR A 603 11.92 19.93 23.84
N THR A 604 10.81 20.63 23.64
CA THR A 604 9.52 20.29 24.24
C THR A 604 8.59 19.68 23.19
N LEU A 605 8.12 18.45 23.45
CA LEU A 605 7.16 17.75 22.61
C LEU A 605 5.74 17.92 23.16
N ASN A 606 4.86 18.50 22.34
CA ASN A 606 3.43 18.66 22.66
C ASN A 606 2.55 17.53 22.07
N SER A 607 3.19 16.54 21.42
CA SER A 607 2.55 15.39 20.77
C SER A 607 3.51 14.19 20.76
N GLU A 608 2.93 12.99 20.74
CA GLU A 608 3.61 11.71 20.54
C GLU A 608 4.47 11.68 19.25
N VAL A 609 5.63 11.02 19.29
CA VAL A 609 6.49 10.74 18.12
C VAL A 609 6.46 9.26 17.80
N LYS A 610 5.99 8.91 16.59
CA LYS A 610 5.85 7.52 16.14
C LYS A 610 7.03 7.09 15.27
N ILE A 611 7.64 5.97 15.63
CA ILE A 611 8.71 5.32 14.88
C ILE A 611 8.17 3.96 14.41
N SER A 612 7.75 3.89 13.15
CA SER A 612 7.05 2.70 12.60
C SER A 612 7.84 2.05 11.46
N ASN A 613 8.23 0.79 11.65
CA ASN A 613 9.05 0.00 10.71
C ASN A 613 10.37 0.69 10.28
N LYS A 614 11.02 1.43 11.18
CA LYS A 614 12.33 2.09 10.94
C LYS A 614 13.44 1.47 11.79
N THR A 615 14.64 1.36 11.22
CA THR A 615 15.88 1.07 11.96
C THR A 615 16.68 2.36 12.11
N LEU A 616 16.86 2.91 13.32
CA LEU A 616 17.59 4.17 13.50
C LEU A 616 18.22 4.30 14.89
N THR A 617 19.23 5.18 15.00
CA THR A 617 19.78 5.61 16.29
C THR A 617 19.22 6.98 16.65
N LEU A 618 18.82 7.18 17.90
CA LEU A 618 18.49 8.47 18.51
C LEU A 618 19.63 8.86 19.45
N ASP A 619 20.58 9.64 18.95
CA ASP A 619 21.64 10.27 19.76
C ASP A 619 21.04 11.51 20.44
N LEU A 620 20.80 11.44 21.75
CA LEU A 620 20.26 12.58 22.50
C LEU A 620 21.30 13.70 22.72
N GLY A 621 22.59 13.48 22.44
CA GLY A 621 23.62 14.53 22.44
C GLY A 621 23.85 15.27 23.76
N GLY A 622 23.43 14.70 24.89
CA GLY A 622 23.40 15.36 26.21
C GLY A 622 22.19 16.28 26.43
N HIS A 623 21.26 16.36 25.47
CA HIS A 623 20.09 17.23 25.49
C HIS A 623 18.83 16.56 26.03
N LYS A 624 17.86 17.40 26.41
CA LYS A 624 16.61 16.99 27.08
C LYS A 624 15.40 17.04 26.14
N ILE A 625 14.70 15.92 26.02
CA ILE A 625 13.33 15.85 25.50
C ILE A 625 12.36 16.01 26.69
N THR A 626 11.52 17.05 26.68
CA THR A 626 10.50 17.29 27.72
C THR A 626 9.10 17.12 27.14
N TYR A 627 8.22 16.36 27.79
CA TYR A 627 6.85 16.15 27.33
C TYR A 627 5.83 17.10 27.94
N GLY A 628 5.02 17.75 27.10
CA GLY A 628 4.01 18.74 27.49
C GLY A 628 2.62 18.50 26.89
N ALA A 629 2.32 17.28 26.44
CA ALA A 629 1.06 16.95 25.76
C ALA A 629 -0.15 16.86 26.71
N SER A 630 -1.36 17.09 26.19
CA SER A 630 -2.57 17.24 27.00
C SER A 630 -3.35 15.92 27.26
N GLY A 631 -2.69 14.90 27.82
CA GLY A 631 -3.34 13.77 28.49
C GLY A 631 -4.26 12.87 27.66
N GLN A 632 -3.99 12.72 26.35
CA GLN A 632 -4.74 11.84 25.42
C GLN A 632 -3.81 10.89 24.63
N ASN A 633 -2.51 10.92 24.91
CA ASN A 633 -1.49 10.20 24.17
C ASN A 633 -0.94 9.04 25.01
N PHE A 634 -0.43 7.99 24.35
CA PHE A 634 0.05 6.79 25.03
C PHE A 634 1.50 6.89 25.52
N GLY A 635 2.37 7.62 24.81
CA GLY A 635 3.76 7.87 25.23
C GLY A 635 4.37 9.14 24.62
N VAL A 636 5.65 9.39 24.90
CA VAL A 636 6.47 10.43 24.24
C VAL A 636 7.00 9.91 22.91
N LEU A 637 7.61 8.72 22.96
CA LEU A 637 8.10 7.97 21.81
C LEU A 637 7.33 6.65 21.72
N SER A 638 6.82 6.29 20.54
CA SER A 638 6.06 5.05 20.32
C SER A 638 6.66 4.25 19.16
N LEU A 639 7.17 3.07 19.45
CA LEU A 639 7.88 2.19 18.52
C LEU A 639 6.92 1.09 18.04
N LEU A 640 6.59 1.07 16.74
CA LEU A 640 5.51 0.26 16.18
C LEU A 640 5.99 -0.62 15.00
N GLY A 641 5.32 -1.76 14.81
CA GLY A 641 5.61 -2.71 13.72
C GLY A 641 6.92 -3.48 13.96
N ALA A 642 7.86 -3.35 13.03
CA ALA A 642 9.21 -3.95 13.10
C ALA A 642 10.29 -2.86 13.18
N SER A 643 10.11 -1.86 14.04
CA SER A 643 11.14 -0.85 14.31
C SER A 643 12.29 -1.43 15.13
N ASN A 644 13.51 -0.93 14.92
CA ASN A 644 14.67 -1.25 15.75
C ASN A 644 15.40 0.05 16.09
N VAL A 645 15.32 0.49 17.34
CA VAL A 645 15.75 1.83 17.76
C VAL A 645 16.78 1.74 18.88
N THR A 646 17.93 2.39 18.68
CA THR A 646 18.93 2.58 19.74
C THR A 646 18.85 4.00 20.28
N ILE A 647 18.75 4.18 21.60
CA ILE A 647 18.83 5.49 22.27
C ILE A 647 20.16 5.59 23.01
N THR A 648 20.90 6.67 22.77
CA THR A 648 22.25 6.90 23.30
C THR A 648 22.53 8.39 23.48
N GLY A 649 23.78 8.77 23.75
CA GLY A 649 24.22 10.17 23.81
C GLY A 649 24.11 10.86 25.17
N ASN A 650 23.78 10.15 26.25
CA ASN A 650 23.68 10.65 27.64
C ASN A 650 22.72 11.84 27.84
N GLY A 651 21.73 12.03 26.97
CA GLY A 651 20.66 13.00 27.17
C GLY A 651 19.55 12.50 28.10
N ALA A 652 18.44 13.24 28.14
CA ALA A 652 17.32 12.95 29.04
C ALA A 652 15.96 12.89 28.30
N ILE A 653 15.08 12.00 28.75
CA ILE A 653 13.65 12.00 28.41
C ILE A 653 12.86 12.20 29.70
N ASP A 654 11.98 13.20 29.68
CA ASP A 654 11.36 13.80 30.85
C ASP A 654 9.96 14.33 30.50
N PHE A 655 9.18 14.73 31.51
CA PHE A 655 7.85 15.35 31.37
C PHE A 655 7.81 16.73 32.06
N ASN A 656 6.74 17.47 31.82
CA ASN A 656 6.43 18.72 32.50
C ASN A 656 5.33 18.47 33.54
N ASP A 657 5.46 18.98 34.76
CA ASP A 657 4.48 18.81 35.86
C ASP A 657 3.01 19.05 35.46
N SER A 658 2.75 19.92 34.49
CA SER A 658 1.41 20.16 33.94
C SER A 658 0.76 18.93 33.27
N TYR A 659 1.56 17.90 32.93
CA TYR A 659 1.11 16.58 32.48
C TYR A 659 0.45 15.78 33.62
N VAL A 660 1.01 15.85 34.83
CA VAL A 660 0.56 15.11 36.03
C VAL A 660 -0.76 15.66 36.57
N ALA A 661 -1.13 16.90 36.21
CA ALA A 661 -2.34 17.59 36.68
C ALA A 661 -3.69 16.98 36.24
N LYS A 662 -3.70 15.81 35.58
CA LYS A 662 -4.90 15.03 35.23
C LYS A 662 -4.66 13.53 35.39
N GLU A 663 -5.15 12.95 36.48
CA GLU A 663 -5.24 11.50 36.76
C GLU A 663 -4.07 10.66 36.18
N SER A 664 -2.87 11.02 36.65
CA SER A 664 -1.54 10.43 36.37
C SER A 664 -1.46 8.89 36.34
N LYS A 665 -2.42 8.23 36.98
CA LYS A 665 -2.52 6.78 37.23
C LYS A 665 -2.84 5.92 35.98
N SER A 666 -2.80 6.48 34.77
CA SER A 666 -3.21 5.75 33.55
C SER A 666 -2.46 6.08 32.25
N THR A 667 -1.75 7.21 32.14
CA THR A 667 -1.21 7.73 30.87
C THR A 667 0.26 8.18 30.92
N GLY A 668 0.97 7.92 32.01
CA GLY A 668 2.31 8.45 32.28
C GLY A 668 3.50 7.69 31.70
N ARG A 669 3.43 7.17 30.46
CA ARG A 669 4.52 6.40 29.81
C ARG A 669 5.49 7.32 29.06
N MET A 670 6.81 7.12 29.19
CA MET A 670 7.80 7.85 28.39
C MET A 670 8.02 7.18 27.03
N ILE A 671 8.31 5.88 27.01
CA ILE A 671 8.48 5.10 25.78
C ILE A 671 7.49 3.93 25.76
N ASP A 672 6.80 3.75 24.63
CA ASP A 672 5.91 2.62 24.37
C ASP A 672 6.51 1.78 23.22
N VAL A 673 6.69 0.46 23.44
CA VAL A 673 7.39 -0.43 22.50
C VAL A 673 6.49 -1.60 22.14
N SER A 674 6.08 -1.67 20.87
CA SER A 674 4.95 -2.49 20.44
C SER A 674 5.24 -3.37 19.23
N ASN A 675 4.33 -4.33 19.02
CA ASN A 675 4.36 -5.34 17.96
C ASN A 675 5.65 -6.17 18.02
N SER A 676 6.49 -6.13 16.99
CA SER A 676 7.79 -6.83 16.92
C SER A 676 8.97 -5.86 17.04
N SER A 677 8.75 -4.68 17.65
CA SER A 677 9.78 -3.65 17.73
C SER A 677 10.85 -3.98 18.78
N VAL A 678 12.08 -3.54 18.49
CA VAL A 678 13.23 -3.62 19.39
C VAL A 678 13.62 -2.22 19.85
N LEU A 679 13.80 -2.04 21.15
CA LEU A 679 14.40 -0.87 21.78
C LEU A 679 15.70 -1.27 22.46
N THR A 680 16.79 -0.60 22.11
CA THR A 680 18.06 -0.67 22.86
C THR A 680 18.29 0.69 23.53
N ILE A 681 18.45 0.72 24.85
CA ILE A 681 18.93 1.90 25.58
C ILE A 681 20.36 1.63 26.00
N GLU A 682 21.28 2.50 25.58
CA GLU A 682 22.67 2.42 25.99
C GLU A 682 22.95 3.19 27.28
N ASN A 683 22.29 4.34 27.44
CA ASN A 683 22.53 5.33 28.49
C ASN A 683 21.43 6.41 28.50
N GLY A 684 21.61 7.45 29.32
CA GLY A 684 20.69 8.59 29.46
C GLY A 684 19.84 8.55 30.73
N THR A 685 19.05 9.60 30.95
CA THR A 685 18.19 9.77 32.13
C THR A 685 16.71 9.73 31.73
N TYR A 686 15.91 8.88 32.37
CA TYR A 686 14.51 8.65 32.03
C TYR A 686 13.64 8.91 33.24
N TYR A 687 13.06 10.12 33.32
CA TYR A 687 12.11 10.51 34.37
C TYR A 687 10.68 10.48 33.85
N ALA A 688 9.83 9.68 34.47
CA ALA A 688 8.47 9.43 34.01
C ALA A 688 7.39 9.97 34.97
N GLY A 689 6.19 10.21 34.45
CA GLY A 689 5.02 10.40 35.32
C GLY A 689 4.78 9.14 36.17
N LEU A 690 4.70 7.99 35.49
CA LEU A 690 4.49 6.67 36.11
C LEU A 690 5.43 5.58 35.55
N THR A 691 5.67 5.56 34.23
CA THR A 691 6.38 4.48 33.52
C THR A 691 7.43 5.01 32.56
N CYS A 692 8.67 4.56 32.68
CA CYS A 692 9.73 4.91 31.73
C CYS A 692 9.55 4.12 30.43
N ILE A 693 9.29 2.81 30.52
CA ILE A 693 9.13 1.92 29.34
C ILE A 693 7.98 0.93 29.56
N LEU A 694 7.05 0.89 28.60
CA LEU A 694 6.14 -0.25 28.40
C LEU A 694 6.63 -1.08 27.20
N ALA A 695 6.54 -2.40 27.30
CA ALA A 695 6.67 -3.31 26.17
C ALA A 695 5.42 -4.21 26.02
N ASP A 696 4.90 -4.35 24.80
CA ASP A 696 3.71 -5.17 24.49
C ASP A 696 3.86 -6.05 23.23
N HIS A 697 2.82 -6.86 22.95
CA HIS A 697 2.74 -7.85 21.87
C HIS A 697 3.88 -8.88 21.81
N SER A 698 5.01 -8.53 21.21
CA SER A 698 6.23 -9.35 21.05
C SER A 698 7.49 -8.48 21.05
N ALA A 699 7.40 -7.29 21.66
CA ALA A 699 8.46 -6.30 21.72
C ALA A 699 9.65 -6.77 22.55
N LYS A 700 10.84 -6.22 22.26
CA LYS A 700 12.08 -6.51 22.99
C LYS A 700 12.73 -5.23 23.46
N VAL A 701 13.02 -5.13 24.75
CA VAL A 701 13.74 -4.00 25.35
C VAL A 701 15.06 -4.49 25.92
N ILE A 702 16.16 -3.88 25.50
CA ILE A 702 17.52 -4.16 25.96
C ILE A 702 18.05 -2.89 26.63
N ILE A 703 18.33 -2.95 27.92
CA ILE A 703 18.86 -1.82 28.69
C ILE A 703 20.31 -2.14 29.07
N LYS A 704 21.27 -1.46 28.43
CA LYS A 704 22.70 -1.55 28.76
C LYS A 704 23.07 -0.64 29.95
N GLY A 705 22.33 0.45 30.15
CA GLY A 705 22.64 1.48 31.15
C GLY A 705 21.63 2.63 31.16
N GLY A 706 21.93 3.67 31.94
CA GLY A 706 21.07 4.83 32.18
C GLY A 706 20.43 4.84 33.57
N SER A 707 19.82 5.97 33.95
CA SER A 707 19.19 6.16 35.25
C SER A 707 17.68 6.41 35.09
N PHE A 708 16.86 5.62 35.78
CA PHE A 708 15.41 5.52 35.62
C PHE A 708 14.68 5.89 36.91
N SER A 709 13.66 6.73 36.81
CA SER A 709 12.81 7.13 37.95
C SER A 709 11.42 7.59 37.50
N ALA A 710 10.47 7.63 38.43
CA ALA A 710 9.13 8.16 38.19
C ALA A 710 8.71 9.15 39.29
N SER A 711 7.65 9.90 39.04
CA SER A 711 7.15 10.93 39.97
C SER A 711 6.36 10.35 41.15
N GLU A 712 5.56 9.31 40.92
CA GLU A 712 4.77 8.63 41.95
C GLU A 712 4.54 7.14 41.61
N PRO A 713 4.35 6.26 42.61
CA PRO A 713 3.96 4.86 42.40
C PRO A 713 2.45 4.73 42.11
N TYR A 714 2.07 3.66 41.42
CA TYR A 714 0.67 3.24 41.35
C TYR A 714 0.35 2.37 42.58
N GLY A 715 -0.22 3.00 43.61
CA GLY A 715 -0.44 2.34 44.90
C GLY A 715 0.86 2.26 45.69
N GLU A 716 1.39 1.05 45.88
CA GLU A 716 2.68 0.80 46.55
C GLU A 716 3.80 0.44 45.54
N THR A 717 3.45 0.16 44.28
CA THR A 717 4.37 -0.34 43.25
C THR A 717 4.84 0.76 42.30
N TRP A 718 6.15 0.79 42.01
CA TRP A 718 6.75 1.69 41.02
C TRP A 718 6.80 1.02 39.65
N PHE A 719 6.29 1.68 38.60
CA PHE A 719 6.05 1.08 37.29
C PHE A 719 7.12 1.48 36.24
N LEU A 720 8.39 1.58 36.63
CA LEU A 720 9.45 2.14 35.77
C LEU A 720 9.61 1.37 34.46
N LEU A 721 9.67 0.04 34.55
CA LEU A 721 9.63 -0.88 33.43
C LEU A 721 8.40 -1.77 33.62
N ASN A 722 7.65 -2.06 32.56
CA ASN A 722 6.42 -2.85 32.64
C ASN A 722 6.24 -3.72 31.38
N LEU A 723 5.81 -4.97 31.54
CA LEU A 723 5.30 -5.79 30.42
C LEU A 723 3.76 -5.68 30.35
N GLN A 724 3.20 -5.71 29.15
CA GLN A 724 1.75 -5.79 29.00
C GLN A 724 1.25 -7.22 29.23
N ASP A 725 0.33 -7.39 30.18
CA ASP A 725 -0.35 -8.66 30.51
C ASP A 725 -0.72 -9.47 29.26
N GLY A 726 -0.34 -10.75 29.24
CA GLY A 726 -0.74 -11.71 28.22
C GLY A 726 -0.05 -11.56 26.86
N THR A 727 1.14 -10.94 26.81
CA THR A 727 1.95 -10.76 25.60
C THR A 727 3.25 -11.55 25.63
N ASP A 728 3.87 -11.76 24.46
CA ASP A 728 5.19 -12.38 24.29
C ASP A 728 6.33 -11.33 24.40
N ALA A 729 6.07 -10.17 25.00
CA ALA A 729 7.04 -9.09 25.16
C ALA A 729 8.14 -9.44 26.19
N SER A 730 9.32 -8.82 26.05
CA SER A 730 10.48 -9.13 26.90
C SER A 730 11.35 -7.91 27.20
N ILE A 731 11.90 -7.85 28.41
CA ILE A 731 12.82 -6.82 28.89
C ILE A 731 14.06 -7.53 29.43
N GLN A 732 15.25 -7.06 29.04
CA GLN A 732 16.55 -7.54 29.54
C GLN A 732 17.41 -6.35 29.98
N VAL A 733 17.84 -6.35 31.23
CA VAL A 733 18.64 -5.30 31.86
C VAL A 733 20.04 -5.82 32.18
N PHE A 734 21.03 -5.25 31.51
CA PHE A 734 22.46 -5.53 31.68
C PHE A 734 23.16 -4.44 32.51
N GLY A 735 22.50 -3.31 32.76
CA GLY A 735 23.04 -2.23 33.58
C GLY A 735 22.05 -1.08 33.74
N GLY A 736 22.38 -0.17 34.66
CA GLY A 736 21.61 1.04 34.95
C GLY A 736 21.19 1.17 36.40
N GLU A 737 20.60 2.32 36.74
CA GLU A 737 20.15 2.68 38.07
C GLU A 737 18.63 2.90 38.09
N PHE A 738 17.94 2.34 39.07
CA PHE A 738 16.49 2.34 39.15
C PHE A 738 16.02 2.84 40.52
N VAL A 739 15.30 3.95 40.54
CA VAL A 739 14.86 4.59 41.79
C VAL A 739 13.55 3.96 42.28
N ASN A 740 13.59 3.38 43.48
CA ASN A 740 12.50 2.70 44.17
C ASN A 740 11.94 1.45 43.46
N TYR A 741 12.67 0.90 42.50
CA TYR A 741 12.26 -0.23 41.66
C TYR A 741 13.40 -1.24 41.53
N ASP A 742 13.15 -2.50 41.89
CA ASP A 742 14.13 -3.59 41.79
C ASP A 742 13.91 -4.39 40.49
N PRO A 743 14.75 -4.22 39.44
CA PRO A 743 14.61 -4.97 38.20
C PRO A 743 14.91 -6.46 38.34
N SER A 744 15.50 -6.92 39.44
CA SER A 744 15.66 -8.36 39.72
C SER A 744 14.39 -9.01 40.30
N ARG A 745 13.44 -8.18 40.74
CA ARG A 745 12.22 -8.56 41.46
C ARG A 745 11.05 -7.63 41.10
N SER A 746 10.75 -7.45 39.81
CA SER A 746 9.70 -6.53 39.38
C SER A 746 8.32 -6.97 39.89
N GLU A 747 7.73 -6.11 40.72
CA GLU A 747 6.38 -6.26 41.26
C GLU A 747 5.30 -5.69 40.32
N THR A 748 5.67 -5.19 39.13
CA THR A 748 4.69 -4.91 38.06
C THR A 748 4.07 -6.20 37.52
N GLU A 749 4.83 -7.29 37.56
CA GLU A 749 4.46 -8.59 37.01
C GLU A 749 3.87 -9.51 38.09
N VAL A 750 2.87 -10.31 37.71
CA VAL A 750 2.23 -11.28 38.62
C VAL A 750 2.23 -12.68 37.98
N PRO A 751 3.12 -13.61 38.41
CA PRO A 751 4.08 -13.49 39.51
C PRO A 751 5.27 -12.57 39.20
N THR A 752 5.90 -12.07 40.27
CA THR A 752 7.09 -11.21 40.26
C THR A 752 8.17 -11.73 39.30
N ALA A 753 8.63 -10.88 38.38
CA ALA A 753 9.59 -11.23 37.35
C ALA A 753 11.03 -10.78 37.70
N ASN A 754 12.02 -11.42 37.06
CA ASN A 754 13.39 -10.91 36.99
C ASN A 754 13.63 -10.40 35.57
N PHE A 755 13.92 -9.11 35.41
CA PHE A 755 14.29 -8.50 34.13
C PHE A 755 15.81 -8.33 33.97
N CYS A 756 16.62 -8.63 34.99
CA CYS A 756 18.08 -8.65 34.85
C CYS A 756 18.52 -9.78 33.93
N ALA A 757 19.51 -9.52 33.08
CA ALA A 757 20.07 -10.50 32.17
C ALA A 757 20.75 -11.66 32.93
N GLU A 758 20.90 -12.81 32.27
CA GLU A 758 21.58 -13.96 32.85
C GLU A 758 23.05 -13.62 33.19
N GLY A 759 23.47 -13.89 34.43
CA GLY A 759 24.77 -13.45 34.94
C GLY A 759 24.80 -12.02 35.51
N TYR A 760 23.70 -11.29 35.53
CA TYR A 760 23.62 -9.94 36.12
C TYR A 760 22.81 -9.93 37.42
N THR A 761 23.14 -9.00 38.32
CA THR A 761 22.61 -8.90 39.68
C THR A 761 22.39 -7.45 40.11
N VAL A 762 21.72 -7.24 41.24
CA VAL A 762 21.34 -5.92 41.75
C VAL A 762 22.02 -5.63 43.10
N THR A 763 22.61 -4.43 43.20
CA THR A 763 23.01 -3.82 44.48
C THR A 763 22.11 -2.63 44.79
N SER A 764 21.81 -2.38 46.07
CA SER A 764 20.87 -1.31 46.48
C SER A 764 21.48 -0.33 47.50
N GLN A 765 21.25 0.97 47.32
CA GLN A 765 21.64 2.05 48.24
C GLN A 765 20.44 2.92 48.61
N THR A 766 20.22 3.18 49.90
CA THR A 766 19.15 4.08 50.37
C THR A 766 19.64 5.53 50.43
N GLU A 767 18.95 6.43 49.72
CA GLU A 767 19.28 7.85 49.60
C GLU A 767 18.08 8.70 50.03
N GLY A 768 18.13 9.20 51.26
CA GLY A 768 17.02 9.96 51.85
C GLY A 768 15.79 9.09 52.06
N SER A 769 14.72 9.34 51.29
CA SER A 769 13.50 8.53 51.24
C SER A 769 13.51 7.44 50.16
N ASN A 770 14.47 7.50 49.23
CA ASN A 770 14.52 6.62 48.07
C ASN A 770 15.49 5.45 48.30
N THR A 771 15.32 4.36 47.53
CA THR A 771 16.33 3.31 47.39
C THR A 771 16.67 3.16 45.91
N VAL A 772 17.93 3.40 45.56
CA VAL A 772 18.47 3.23 44.21
C VAL A 772 18.94 1.78 44.08
N TYR A 773 18.46 1.08 43.06
CA TYR A 773 18.89 -0.27 42.68
C TYR A 773 19.75 -0.18 41.43
N THR A 774 21.01 -0.60 41.52
CA THR A 774 21.98 -0.58 40.41
C THR A 774 22.19 -2.00 39.90
N VAL A 775 21.96 -2.22 38.60
CA VAL A 775 22.25 -3.49 37.92
C VAL A 775 23.72 -3.54 37.53
N ILE A 776 24.40 -4.63 37.88
CA ILE A 776 25.82 -4.87 37.61
C ILE A 776 26.05 -6.33 37.17
N PRO A 777 27.15 -6.65 36.47
CA PRO A 777 27.57 -8.03 36.25
C PRO A 777 27.81 -8.75 37.59
N ASP A 778 27.32 -9.98 37.74
CA ASP A 778 27.64 -10.81 38.90
C ASP A 778 29.05 -11.39 38.75
N LEU A 779 30.02 -10.73 39.38
CA LEU A 779 31.42 -11.13 39.35
C LEU A 779 31.72 -12.42 40.12
N ALA A 780 30.72 -13.07 40.74
CA ALA A 780 30.84 -14.45 41.21
C ALA A 780 30.65 -15.50 40.10
N GLN A 781 30.15 -15.09 38.92
CA GLN A 781 29.94 -15.94 37.75
C GLN A 781 31.00 -15.70 36.68
N THR A 782 31.29 -16.73 35.88
CA THR A 782 32.27 -16.65 34.79
C THR A 782 31.56 -16.37 33.48
N PHE A 783 31.74 -15.17 32.94
CA PHE A 783 31.32 -14.83 31.59
C PHE A 783 32.26 -15.45 30.56
N VAL A 784 31.70 -16.08 29.54
CA VAL A 784 32.41 -16.84 28.50
C VAL A 784 32.62 -16.01 27.22
N ALA A 785 31.65 -15.14 26.88
CA ALA A 785 31.70 -14.35 25.65
C ALA A 785 31.12 -12.93 25.83
N GLU A 786 31.51 -12.03 24.93
CA GLU A 786 31.03 -10.64 24.85
C GLU A 786 30.50 -10.30 23.45
N VAL A 787 29.46 -9.48 23.38
CA VAL A 787 28.93 -8.86 22.14
C VAL A 787 28.58 -7.41 22.46
N ASN A 788 29.12 -6.43 21.71
CA ASN A 788 28.80 -5.00 21.87
C ASN A 788 28.91 -4.47 23.33
N GLY A 789 29.85 -4.97 24.13
CA GLY A 789 30.03 -4.62 25.54
C GLY A 789 29.12 -5.37 26.53
N LEU A 790 28.22 -6.23 26.05
CA LEU A 790 27.34 -7.07 26.87
C LEU A 790 27.93 -8.48 27.01
N LYS A 791 27.89 -9.03 28.23
CA LYS A 791 28.57 -10.29 28.57
C LYS A 791 27.57 -11.43 28.75
N TYR A 792 27.99 -12.63 28.34
CA TYR A 792 27.16 -13.83 28.31
C TYR A 792 27.90 -15.01 28.97
N LEU A 793 27.16 -15.86 29.69
CA LEU A 793 27.73 -17.03 30.38
C LEU A 793 28.06 -18.21 29.44
N THR A 794 27.66 -18.15 28.18
CA THR A 794 27.88 -19.18 27.15
C THR A 794 28.05 -18.55 25.77
N VAL A 795 28.76 -19.24 24.87
CA VAL A 795 28.96 -18.82 23.47
C VAL A 795 27.63 -18.87 22.72
N ASN A 796 26.79 -19.89 22.95
CA ASN A 796 25.47 -19.98 22.33
C ASN A 796 24.56 -18.79 22.73
N LYS A 797 24.63 -18.27 23.96
CA LYS A 797 23.85 -17.09 24.36
C LYS A 797 24.34 -15.80 23.68
N ALA A 798 25.66 -15.64 23.50
CA ALA A 798 26.21 -14.55 22.70
C ALA A 798 25.80 -14.66 21.21
N VAL A 799 25.86 -15.87 20.63
CA VAL A 799 25.42 -16.16 19.25
C VAL A 799 23.91 -15.96 19.09
N GLU A 800 23.08 -16.25 20.10
CA GLU A 800 21.65 -15.92 20.09
C GLU A 800 21.43 -14.39 20.05
N ALA A 801 22.14 -13.65 20.91
CA ALA A 801 21.95 -12.21 21.11
C ALA A 801 22.47 -11.32 19.97
N ALA A 802 23.60 -11.68 19.35
CA ALA A 802 24.26 -10.89 18.31
C ALA A 802 23.34 -10.56 17.11
N ALA A 803 23.40 -9.35 16.56
CA ALA A 803 22.79 -9.05 15.27
C ALA A 803 23.60 -9.70 14.12
N ASN A 804 22.98 -9.83 12.94
CA ASN A 804 23.65 -10.44 11.80
C ASN A 804 24.84 -9.59 11.32
N GLY A 805 26.05 -10.16 11.40
CA GLY A 805 27.31 -9.50 11.07
C GLY A 805 28.12 -9.02 12.28
N GLU A 806 27.58 -9.14 13.50
CA GLU A 806 28.30 -8.75 14.72
C GLU A 806 29.37 -9.77 15.15
N GLU A 807 30.26 -9.31 16.03
CA GLU A 807 31.36 -10.09 16.60
C GLU A 807 30.98 -10.65 17.98
N VAL A 808 31.19 -11.94 18.15
CA VAL A 808 31.18 -12.67 19.43
C VAL A 808 32.63 -12.91 19.80
N ALA A 809 33.13 -12.23 20.83
CA ALA A 809 34.49 -12.41 21.32
C ALA A 809 34.50 -13.31 22.57
N LEU A 810 35.42 -14.27 22.64
CA LEU A 810 35.62 -15.07 23.86
C LEU A 810 36.32 -14.27 24.97
N LEU A 811 35.97 -14.55 26.22
CA LEU A 811 36.53 -13.92 27.43
C LEU A 811 37.35 -14.90 28.30
N THR A 812 37.22 -16.20 28.06
CA THR A 812 37.90 -17.29 28.77
C THR A 812 37.81 -18.57 27.95
N ASP A 813 38.64 -19.56 28.27
CA ASP A 813 38.47 -20.93 27.80
C ASP A 813 37.14 -21.51 28.33
N THR A 814 36.47 -22.33 27.51
CA THR A 814 35.13 -22.87 27.81
C THR A 814 34.93 -24.29 27.28
N ALA A 815 33.98 -25.02 27.88
CA ALA A 815 33.55 -26.35 27.46
C ALA A 815 32.08 -26.30 27.00
N GLU A 816 31.85 -26.25 25.68
CA GLU A 816 30.53 -26.01 25.09
C GLU A 816 30.42 -26.63 23.68
N ASN A 817 29.24 -27.18 23.34
CA ASN A 817 28.90 -27.54 21.96
C ASN A 817 28.23 -26.31 21.31
N VAL A 818 28.91 -25.60 20.42
CA VAL A 818 28.42 -24.31 19.85
C VAL A 818 27.63 -24.53 18.56
N VAL A 819 26.48 -23.87 18.40
CA VAL A 819 25.65 -23.96 17.19
C VAL A 819 25.41 -22.58 16.60
N ILE A 820 25.79 -22.39 15.33
CA ILE A 820 25.41 -21.21 14.54
C ILE A 820 24.09 -21.53 13.80
N PRO A 821 22.97 -20.85 14.08
CA PRO A 821 21.68 -21.16 13.46
C PRO A 821 21.60 -20.79 11.98
N ALA A 822 20.71 -21.45 11.24
CA ALA A 822 20.42 -21.11 9.86
C ALA A 822 19.89 -19.66 9.72
N GLY A 823 20.41 -18.93 8.74
CA GLY A 823 20.10 -17.50 8.54
C GLY A 823 20.82 -16.53 9.49
N LYS A 824 21.58 -17.04 10.47
CA LYS A 824 22.47 -16.22 11.31
C LYS A 824 23.78 -15.90 10.57
N THR A 825 24.32 -14.71 10.77
CA THR A 825 25.67 -14.32 10.34
C THR A 825 26.45 -13.83 11.55
N VAL A 826 27.60 -14.45 11.87
CA VAL A 826 28.41 -14.13 13.06
C VAL A 826 29.90 -14.16 12.71
N THR A 827 30.66 -13.22 13.29
CA THR A 827 32.12 -13.36 13.45
C THR A 827 32.40 -13.88 14.86
N LEU A 828 33.11 -14.99 14.99
CA LEU A 828 33.59 -15.52 16.27
C LEU A 828 35.08 -15.19 16.40
N ASP A 829 35.44 -14.31 17.33
CA ASP A 829 36.84 -14.13 17.73
C ASP A 829 37.16 -15.06 18.90
N LEU A 830 38.08 -15.99 18.64
CA LEU A 830 38.61 -16.86 19.69
C LEU A 830 39.42 -16.06 20.72
N ALA A 831 39.94 -14.87 20.38
CA ALA A 831 40.62 -13.94 21.28
C ALA A 831 41.81 -14.56 22.08
N GLY A 832 42.41 -15.64 21.57
CA GLY A 832 43.45 -16.41 22.26
C GLY A 832 42.96 -17.59 23.12
N HIS A 833 41.63 -17.79 23.24
CA HIS A 833 40.97 -18.77 24.11
C HIS A 833 40.56 -20.08 23.42
N THR A 834 40.31 -21.10 24.23
CA THR A 834 39.94 -22.45 23.80
C THR A 834 38.44 -22.73 23.96
N ILE A 835 37.79 -23.21 22.90
CA ILE A 835 36.50 -23.90 22.98
C ILE A 835 36.77 -25.41 22.89
N THR A 836 36.35 -26.16 23.90
CA THR A 836 36.35 -27.62 23.91
C THR A 836 34.91 -28.12 23.88
N ASN A 837 34.60 -29.23 23.21
CA ASN A 837 33.25 -29.81 23.25
C ASN A 837 32.95 -30.59 24.53
N VAL A 838 31.65 -30.84 24.77
CA VAL A 838 31.15 -31.60 25.93
C VAL A 838 30.65 -32.99 25.52
N SER A 839 30.07 -33.13 24.32
CA SER A 839 29.45 -34.38 23.86
C SER A 839 29.11 -34.47 22.36
N ASP A 840 29.17 -33.34 21.64
CA ASP A 840 28.82 -33.24 20.22
C ASP A 840 29.95 -32.50 19.46
N HIS A 841 29.78 -32.13 18.20
CA HIS A 841 30.80 -31.33 17.50
C HIS A 841 31.04 -29.98 18.20
N THR A 842 32.28 -29.51 18.25
CA THR A 842 32.66 -28.29 19.01
C THR A 842 31.98 -27.05 18.44
N ILE A 843 31.94 -26.93 17.10
CA ILE A 843 31.13 -25.94 16.40
C ILE A 843 30.35 -26.62 15.27
N VAL A 844 29.02 -26.53 15.31
CA VAL A 844 28.10 -26.87 14.21
C VAL A 844 27.63 -25.58 13.53
N ASN A 845 28.05 -25.34 12.29
CA ASN A 845 27.60 -24.16 11.53
C ASN A 845 26.49 -24.53 10.53
N ASN A 846 25.30 -23.94 10.73
CA ASN A 846 24.19 -23.99 9.77
C ASN A 846 23.92 -22.61 9.11
N GLY A 847 24.66 -21.57 9.50
CA GLY A 847 24.50 -20.19 9.03
C GLY A 847 25.72 -19.71 8.24
N THR A 848 26.10 -18.46 8.46
CA THR A 848 27.36 -17.88 7.96
C THR A 848 28.27 -17.55 9.14
N LEU A 849 29.43 -18.19 9.21
CA LEU A 849 30.41 -18.04 10.29
C LEU A 849 31.74 -17.53 9.74
N THR A 850 32.30 -16.48 10.34
CA THR A 850 33.72 -16.15 10.18
C THR A 850 34.43 -16.45 11.50
N ILE A 851 35.56 -17.19 11.48
CA ILE A 851 36.38 -17.42 12.67
C ILE A 851 37.68 -16.63 12.56
N VAL A 852 37.93 -15.79 13.56
CA VAL A 852 39.16 -15.03 13.76
C VAL A 852 39.80 -15.41 15.10
N ASP A 853 41.05 -15.00 15.30
CA ASP A 853 41.78 -15.19 16.55
C ASP A 853 42.73 -14.01 16.75
N SER A 854 42.25 -12.97 17.44
CA SER A 854 43.03 -11.76 17.70
C SER A 854 44.20 -12.01 18.66
N GLY A 855 44.04 -12.96 19.59
CA GLY A 855 45.05 -13.38 20.56
C GLY A 855 46.14 -14.28 19.98
N LYS A 856 45.85 -15.01 18.89
CA LYS A 856 46.77 -15.88 18.13
C LYS A 856 47.19 -17.17 18.86
N THR A 857 46.43 -17.55 19.87
CA THR A 857 46.55 -18.80 20.63
C THR A 857 45.23 -19.55 20.74
N GLY A 858 44.17 -19.03 20.13
CA GLY A 858 42.82 -19.55 20.27
C GLY A 858 42.68 -20.92 19.62
N THR A 859 41.87 -21.79 20.22
CA THR A 859 41.76 -23.19 19.80
C THR A 859 40.30 -23.64 19.78
N VAL A 860 39.91 -24.37 18.73
CA VAL A 860 38.68 -25.16 18.67
C VAL A 860 39.09 -26.63 18.75
N ASP A 861 38.81 -27.26 19.89
CA ASP A 861 39.26 -28.61 20.20
C ASP A 861 38.09 -29.60 20.29
N ASN A 862 38.29 -30.79 19.73
CA ASN A 862 37.40 -31.93 19.91
C ASN A 862 38.04 -32.98 20.84
N VAL A 863 37.40 -33.27 21.97
CA VAL A 863 37.77 -34.32 22.92
C VAL A 863 36.80 -35.52 22.92
N THR A 864 35.85 -35.56 21.98
CA THR A 864 34.85 -36.64 21.86
C THR A 864 35.03 -37.44 20.56
N HIS A 865 35.08 -38.77 20.67
CA HIS A 865 35.10 -39.69 19.52
C HIS A 865 33.87 -39.50 18.60
N ASP A 866 34.05 -39.78 17.30
CA ASP A 866 33.07 -39.54 16.24
C ASP A 866 32.57 -38.09 16.12
N LYS A 867 33.37 -37.10 16.57
CA LYS A 867 33.05 -35.66 16.46
C LYS A 867 34.22 -34.86 15.87
N ALA A 868 33.94 -33.61 15.53
CA ALA A 868 34.84 -32.69 14.84
C ALA A 868 34.94 -31.36 15.58
N ALA A 869 36.05 -30.65 15.40
CA ALA A 869 36.18 -29.27 15.85
C ALA A 869 35.24 -28.34 15.08
N ILE A 870 35.14 -28.55 13.75
CA ILE A 870 34.22 -27.84 12.86
C ILE A 870 33.37 -28.86 12.08
N PHE A 871 32.05 -28.72 12.14
CA PHE A 871 31.09 -29.38 11.27
C PHE A 871 30.24 -28.32 10.54
N ASN A 872 30.49 -28.12 9.24
CA ASN A 872 29.89 -27.03 8.47
C ASN A 872 28.83 -27.52 7.47
N ASN A 873 27.56 -27.22 7.75
CA ASN A 873 26.43 -27.34 6.81
C ASN A 873 26.15 -26.03 6.05
N GLY A 874 26.73 -24.92 6.52
CA GLY A 874 26.48 -23.57 6.02
C GLY A 874 27.65 -22.99 5.22
N THR A 875 27.92 -21.71 5.41
CA THR A 875 29.11 -21.03 4.88
C THR A 875 30.07 -20.70 6.02
N VAL A 876 31.34 -21.12 5.93
CA VAL A 876 32.37 -20.79 6.94
C VAL A 876 33.64 -20.22 6.32
N THR A 877 34.18 -19.15 6.92
CA THR A 877 35.48 -18.56 6.57
C THR A 877 36.42 -18.61 7.77
N ILE A 878 37.56 -19.29 7.63
CA ILE A 878 38.58 -19.41 8.69
C ILE A 878 39.76 -18.50 8.37
N GLN A 879 40.01 -17.52 9.24
CA GLN A 879 41.12 -16.56 9.14
C GLN A 879 42.28 -16.90 10.08
N GLY A 880 42.02 -17.58 11.21
CA GLY A 880 42.99 -17.86 12.27
C GLY A 880 42.53 -18.95 13.23
N GLY A 881 43.20 -19.07 14.38
CA GLY A 881 42.95 -20.11 15.39
C GLY A 881 43.63 -21.45 15.10
N THR A 882 43.59 -22.34 16.09
CA THR A 882 44.03 -23.74 16.00
C THR A 882 42.81 -24.65 16.00
N TYR A 883 42.80 -25.70 15.19
CA TYR A 883 41.73 -26.69 15.09
C TYR A 883 42.33 -28.07 15.32
N THR A 884 41.94 -28.73 16.41
CA THR A 884 42.53 -30.02 16.78
C THR A 884 41.50 -30.98 17.37
N ARG A 885 41.97 -32.19 17.63
CA ARG A 885 41.32 -33.19 18.45
C ARG A 885 42.35 -33.76 19.42
N SER A 886 42.46 -33.12 20.57
CA SER A 886 43.64 -33.18 21.45
C SER A 886 43.87 -34.53 22.12
N LEU A 887 42.79 -35.31 22.34
CA LEU A 887 42.86 -36.62 23.01
C LEU A 887 43.05 -37.83 22.07
N GLU A 888 43.38 -37.63 20.78
CA GLU A 888 43.67 -38.78 19.89
C GLU A 888 44.96 -39.50 20.31
N THR A 889 44.92 -40.83 20.39
CA THR A 889 46.07 -41.68 20.73
C THR A 889 46.61 -42.43 19.50
N GLN A 890 47.82 -42.99 19.64
CA GLN A 890 48.49 -43.74 18.58
C GLN A 890 48.31 -45.25 18.70
N ASP A 891 47.20 -45.71 19.27
CA ASP A 891 46.92 -47.14 19.34
C ASP A 891 46.48 -47.67 17.98
N GLY A 892 47.14 -48.73 17.50
CA GLY A 892 46.82 -49.41 16.24
C GLY A 892 45.57 -50.30 16.28
N VAL A 893 44.69 -50.10 17.26
CA VAL A 893 43.50 -50.91 17.50
C VAL A 893 42.32 -49.96 17.68
N ASP A 894 41.35 -50.04 16.77
CA ASP A 894 40.08 -49.35 16.95
C ASP A 894 39.17 -50.15 17.87
N ASP A 895 39.03 -49.66 19.11
CA ASP A 895 38.16 -50.23 20.15
C ASP A 895 36.96 -49.32 20.50
N GLY A 896 36.79 -48.21 19.77
CA GLY A 896 35.76 -47.20 20.02
C GLY A 896 36.01 -46.31 21.24
N THR A 897 37.23 -46.26 21.79
CA THR A 897 37.58 -45.39 22.94
C THR A 897 38.58 -44.28 22.62
N ASP A 898 39.32 -44.39 21.51
CA ASP A 898 40.18 -43.31 20.99
C ASP A 898 39.34 -42.16 20.41
N ASN A 899 39.84 -40.92 20.55
CA ASN A 899 39.23 -39.69 20.04
C ASN A 899 39.44 -39.51 18.52
N SER A 900 39.14 -40.56 17.74
CA SER A 900 39.33 -40.54 16.30
C SER A 900 38.09 -40.12 15.53
N TRP A 901 38.24 -39.12 14.65
CA TRP A 901 37.33 -38.79 13.55
C TRP A 901 37.96 -37.72 12.63
N TYR A 902 37.20 -37.13 11.72
CA TYR A 902 37.65 -35.97 10.95
C TYR A 902 37.78 -34.71 11.84
N THR A 903 38.92 -33.99 11.81
CA THR A 903 39.08 -32.75 12.62
C THR A 903 38.15 -31.64 12.10
N VAL A 904 38.01 -31.53 10.78
CA VAL A 904 37.11 -30.58 10.09
C VAL A 904 36.30 -31.32 9.03
N VAL A 905 34.98 -31.12 9.05
CA VAL A 905 34.07 -31.57 7.99
C VAL A 905 33.38 -30.37 7.36
N ASN A 906 33.48 -30.28 6.04
CA ASN A 906 32.68 -29.37 5.21
C ASN A 906 31.62 -30.16 4.43
N ASP A 907 30.35 -29.87 4.68
CA ASP A 907 29.17 -30.35 3.95
C ASP A 907 28.39 -29.15 3.34
N GLY A 908 29.11 -28.05 3.11
CA GLY A 908 28.59 -26.78 2.58
C GLY A 908 29.69 -25.98 1.87
N THR A 909 29.78 -24.68 2.14
CA THR A 909 30.82 -23.81 1.56
C THR A 909 31.87 -23.43 2.59
N MET A 910 33.14 -23.67 2.30
CA MET A 910 34.26 -23.37 3.19
C MET A 910 35.38 -22.59 2.50
N THR A 911 35.90 -21.56 3.18
CA THR A 911 37.09 -20.81 2.78
C THR A 911 38.11 -20.83 3.91
N ILE A 912 39.33 -21.28 3.65
CA ILE A 912 40.44 -21.29 4.62
C ILE A 912 41.54 -20.35 4.13
N ASN A 913 41.71 -19.23 4.83
CA ASN A 913 42.76 -18.24 4.55
C ASN A 913 43.94 -18.33 5.53
N GLY A 914 43.74 -18.96 6.68
CA GLY A 914 44.72 -19.05 7.75
C GLY A 914 44.35 -20.09 8.80
N GLY A 915 45.02 -20.02 9.96
CA GLY A 915 44.86 -20.98 11.06
C GLY A 915 45.80 -22.19 10.99
N THR A 916 45.80 -22.99 12.06
CA THR A 916 46.56 -24.23 12.19
C THR A 916 45.62 -25.40 12.41
N PHE A 917 45.68 -26.43 11.58
CA PHE A 917 44.86 -27.63 11.66
C PHE A 917 45.76 -28.80 12.05
N THR A 918 45.40 -29.53 13.10
CA THR A 918 46.22 -30.63 13.61
C THR A 918 45.41 -31.74 14.30
N THR A 919 46.15 -32.72 14.81
CA THR A 919 45.69 -33.84 15.65
C THR A 919 46.53 -33.87 16.93
N ALA A 920 45.97 -34.31 18.06
CA ALA A 920 46.66 -34.30 19.36
C ALA A 920 47.26 -32.92 19.70
N ASP A 921 48.50 -32.87 20.19
CA ASP A 921 49.25 -31.64 20.51
C ASP A 921 50.04 -31.04 19.31
N GLY A 922 49.90 -31.64 18.12
CA GLY A 922 50.64 -31.24 16.91
C GLY A 922 52.14 -31.53 16.90
N GLN A 923 52.69 -32.22 17.91
CA GLN A 923 54.10 -32.63 17.91
C GLN A 923 54.30 -33.91 17.09
N PRO A 924 55.35 -34.03 16.25
CA PRO A 924 55.56 -35.20 15.39
C PRO A 924 55.56 -36.56 16.09
N ALA A 925 55.92 -36.61 17.39
CA ALA A 925 55.90 -37.82 18.20
C ALA A 925 54.48 -38.25 18.65
N ASN A 926 53.52 -37.33 18.65
CA ASN A 926 52.19 -37.47 19.25
C ASN A 926 51.05 -37.30 18.22
N LEU A 927 51.35 -36.89 16.98
CA LEU A 927 50.36 -36.77 15.90
C LEU A 927 49.51 -38.04 15.73
N GLY A 928 48.24 -37.83 15.41
CA GLY A 928 47.29 -38.88 15.11
C GLY A 928 47.41 -39.41 13.69
N ASN A 929 47.05 -40.67 13.50
CA ASN A 929 47.45 -41.47 12.33
C ASN A 929 46.34 -42.37 11.76
N ARG A 930 45.08 -42.11 12.16
CA ARG A 930 43.88 -42.86 11.76
C ARG A 930 43.01 -42.10 10.75
N SER A 931 42.47 -40.96 11.16
CA SER A 931 41.42 -40.22 10.43
C SER A 931 41.93 -39.00 9.67
N SER A 932 41.22 -38.57 8.63
CA SER A 932 41.67 -37.45 7.77
C SER A 932 41.48 -36.11 8.48
N LEU A 933 42.43 -35.17 8.31
CA LEU A 933 42.39 -33.87 8.99
C LEU A 933 41.22 -32.99 8.50
N VAL A 934 41.04 -32.86 7.18
CA VAL A 934 39.94 -32.12 6.56
C VAL A 934 39.21 -33.02 5.55
N ARG A 935 37.86 -33.08 5.63
CA ARG A 935 37.00 -33.72 4.63
C ARG A 935 36.06 -32.72 3.95
N ASN A 936 35.97 -32.76 2.63
CA ASN A 936 35.07 -31.95 1.81
C ASN A 936 34.00 -32.84 1.14
N GLY A 937 32.76 -32.75 1.59
CA GLY A 937 31.62 -33.61 1.26
C GLY A 937 31.32 -34.67 2.34
N ALA A 938 30.19 -35.35 2.20
CA ALA A 938 29.78 -36.54 2.92
C ALA A 938 30.20 -37.84 2.21
N ASP A 939 30.52 -38.87 3.00
CA ASP A 939 30.93 -40.19 2.49
C ASP A 939 29.73 -40.90 1.82
N GLY A 940 29.80 -41.10 0.50
CA GLY A 940 28.84 -41.92 -0.26
C GLY A 940 27.56 -41.24 -0.74
N GLU A 941 27.39 -39.94 -0.47
CA GLU A 941 26.22 -39.13 -0.89
C GLU A 941 26.51 -38.25 -2.11
N ALA A 942 25.46 -37.66 -2.69
CA ALA A 942 25.56 -36.75 -3.83
C ALA A 942 25.87 -35.30 -3.37
N ASN A 943 27.15 -34.97 -3.28
CA ASN A 943 27.67 -33.71 -2.72
C ASN A 943 27.49 -32.45 -3.60
N GLU A 944 26.34 -32.29 -4.26
CA GLU A 944 26.06 -31.12 -5.11
C GLU A 944 26.08 -29.81 -4.31
N GLY A 945 26.93 -28.87 -4.72
CA GLY A 945 27.08 -27.55 -4.09
C GLY A 945 28.10 -27.49 -2.94
N VAL A 946 28.64 -28.62 -2.48
CA VAL A 946 29.71 -28.64 -1.46
C VAL A 946 31.01 -28.15 -2.06
N SER A 947 31.55 -27.04 -1.52
CA SER A 947 32.70 -26.34 -2.09
C SER A 947 33.74 -25.90 -1.04
N LEU A 948 35.02 -26.03 -1.39
CA LEU A 948 36.15 -25.63 -0.55
C LEU A 948 37.15 -24.75 -1.34
N THR A 949 37.62 -23.67 -0.72
CA THR A 949 38.73 -22.84 -1.19
C THR A 949 39.80 -22.74 -0.11
N ILE A 950 41.08 -22.89 -0.45
CA ILE A 950 42.20 -22.71 0.47
C ILE A 950 43.20 -21.69 -0.11
N THR A 951 43.42 -20.58 0.60
CA THR A 951 44.43 -19.58 0.24
C THR A 951 45.60 -19.53 1.21
N GLY A 952 45.49 -20.18 2.37
CA GLY A 952 46.52 -20.24 3.41
C GLY A 952 46.17 -21.19 4.55
N GLY A 953 46.95 -21.09 5.64
CA GLY A 953 46.87 -21.99 6.80
C GLY A 953 47.98 -23.05 6.85
N LYS A 954 48.12 -23.72 7.98
CA LYS A 954 49.05 -24.84 8.21
C LYS A 954 48.26 -26.08 8.60
N PHE A 955 48.56 -27.22 8.00
CA PHE A 955 47.83 -28.48 8.17
C PHE A 955 48.82 -29.60 8.49
N THR A 956 48.70 -30.24 9.66
CA THR A 956 49.66 -31.27 10.13
C THR A 956 48.94 -32.53 10.60
N SER A 957 49.37 -33.72 10.16
CA SER A 957 48.84 -35.01 10.63
C SER A 957 49.82 -36.16 10.34
N GLY A 958 49.57 -37.33 10.94
CA GLY A 958 50.20 -38.60 10.58
C GLY A 958 49.43 -39.39 9.50
N ALA A 959 48.22 -38.97 9.18
CA ALA A 959 47.32 -39.58 8.18
C ALA A 959 47.04 -38.62 7.01
N ASN A 960 45.95 -38.87 6.29
CA ASN A 960 45.39 -37.98 5.27
C ASN A 960 45.29 -36.51 5.76
N ILE A 961 45.84 -35.56 5.01
CA ILE A 961 45.63 -34.13 5.30
C ILE A 961 44.30 -33.64 4.70
N LEU A 962 44.11 -33.78 3.39
CA LEU A 962 42.89 -33.32 2.70
C LEU A 962 42.20 -34.48 1.95
N LYS A 963 40.92 -34.69 2.22
CA LYS A 963 40.05 -35.68 1.56
C LYS A 963 38.87 -34.98 0.87
N ASN A 964 38.64 -35.28 -0.40
CA ASN A 964 37.59 -34.67 -1.23
C ASN A 964 36.67 -35.77 -1.81
N GLU A 965 35.41 -35.81 -1.36
CA GLU A 965 34.44 -36.88 -1.65
C GLU A 965 33.86 -36.85 -3.07
N PRO A 966 33.19 -37.92 -3.54
CA PRO A 966 32.51 -37.92 -4.84
C PRO A 966 31.52 -36.76 -4.96
N GLY A 967 31.57 -36.04 -6.09
CA GLY A 967 30.66 -34.92 -6.38
C GLY A 967 31.00 -33.58 -5.74
N SER A 968 31.83 -33.52 -4.68
CA SER A 968 32.24 -32.25 -4.07
C SER A 968 33.36 -31.57 -4.86
N VAL A 969 33.51 -30.26 -4.65
CA VAL A 969 34.44 -29.41 -5.40
C VAL A 969 35.45 -28.72 -4.49
N ILE A 970 36.72 -28.75 -4.88
CA ILE A 970 37.71 -27.77 -4.42
C ILE A 970 37.89 -26.75 -5.56
N GLU A 971 37.50 -25.51 -5.30
CA GLU A 971 37.53 -24.42 -6.30
C GLU A 971 38.97 -23.98 -6.57
N ALA A 972 39.74 -23.71 -5.52
CA ALA A 972 41.15 -23.38 -5.63
C ALA A 972 41.94 -23.75 -4.37
N ILE A 973 43.17 -24.21 -4.57
CA ILE A 973 44.25 -24.16 -3.57
C ILE A 973 45.33 -23.20 -4.10
N THR A 974 45.45 -22.03 -3.49
CA THR A 974 46.41 -20.98 -3.90
C THR A 974 47.53 -20.77 -2.88
N GLY A 975 47.52 -21.51 -1.76
CA GLY A 975 48.46 -21.38 -0.67
C GLY A 975 48.22 -22.38 0.46
N GLY A 976 49.06 -22.34 1.49
CA GLY A 976 49.03 -23.22 2.65
C GLY A 976 50.26 -24.11 2.80
N GLU A 977 50.52 -24.60 4.02
CA GLU A 977 51.55 -25.60 4.34
C GLU A 977 50.85 -26.90 4.76
N PHE A 978 50.98 -27.96 3.96
CA PHE A 978 50.36 -29.27 4.19
C PHE A 978 51.46 -30.30 4.50
N THR A 979 51.61 -30.69 5.77
CA THR A 979 52.72 -31.53 6.23
C THR A 979 52.22 -32.83 6.86
N MET A 980 52.45 -33.95 6.18
CA MET A 980 52.31 -35.29 6.74
C MET A 980 53.63 -35.70 7.39
N ASP A 981 53.68 -35.77 8.71
CA ASP A 981 54.91 -36.10 9.44
C ASP A 981 54.85 -37.52 10.01
N ASN A 982 55.54 -38.45 9.34
CA ASN A 982 55.79 -39.81 9.84
C ASN A 982 57.25 -39.99 10.30
N SER A 983 57.93 -38.92 10.74
CA SER A 983 59.33 -38.98 11.17
C SER A 983 59.53 -39.63 12.55
N LYS A 984 58.45 -39.82 13.31
CA LYS A 984 58.43 -40.47 14.63
C LYS A 984 57.37 -41.56 14.77
N ILE A 985 56.38 -41.59 13.89
CA ILE A 985 55.15 -42.37 14.02
C ILE A 985 54.96 -43.28 12.81
N ALA A 986 54.40 -44.47 13.06
CA ALA A 986 53.85 -45.33 12.03
C ALA A 986 52.39 -44.94 11.75
N TRP A 987 51.85 -45.30 10.58
CA TRP A 987 50.48 -44.93 10.17
C TRP A 987 49.52 -46.13 10.22
N ALA A 988 48.23 -45.87 10.53
CA ALA A 988 47.17 -46.88 10.62
C ALA A 988 46.02 -46.67 9.62
N GLY A 989 45.84 -45.44 9.11
CA GLY A 989 44.71 -45.08 8.23
C GLY A 989 45.10 -44.57 6.85
N GLY A 990 44.35 -43.58 6.35
CA GLY A 990 44.58 -42.96 5.05
C GLY A 990 45.96 -42.30 4.94
N ASN A 991 46.60 -42.42 3.77
CA ASN A 991 48.03 -42.18 3.60
C ASN A 991 48.34 -41.29 2.38
N ASN A 992 47.63 -40.17 2.25
CA ASN A 992 47.73 -39.24 1.13
C ASN A 992 47.82 -37.79 1.64
N LEU A 993 48.75 -36.95 1.15
CA LEU A 993 48.68 -35.50 1.46
C LEU A 993 47.38 -34.89 0.90
N LEU A 994 46.96 -35.34 -0.27
CA LEU A 994 45.66 -35.02 -0.85
C LEU A 994 45.05 -36.29 -1.47
N GLN A 995 43.82 -36.63 -1.08
CA GLN A 995 42.99 -37.68 -1.67
C GLN A 995 41.73 -37.07 -2.31
N SER A 996 41.47 -37.34 -3.59
CA SER A 996 40.26 -36.85 -4.27
C SER A 996 39.52 -37.94 -5.04
N TYR A 997 38.24 -38.07 -4.73
CA TYR A 997 37.20 -38.72 -5.55
C TYR A 997 36.32 -37.67 -6.26
N GLY A 998 36.29 -36.43 -5.75
CA GLY A 998 35.60 -35.30 -6.36
C GLY A 998 36.47 -34.51 -7.35
N THR A 999 36.02 -33.31 -7.70
CA THR A 999 36.72 -32.39 -8.62
C THR A 999 37.54 -31.36 -7.84
N ILE A 1000 38.73 -31.06 -8.35
CA ILE A 1000 39.58 -29.93 -7.93
C ILE A 1000 39.86 -29.10 -9.19
N LYS A 1001 39.38 -27.86 -9.24
CA LYS A 1001 39.56 -27.02 -10.45
C LYS A 1001 40.99 -26.53 -10.58
N SER A 1002 41.59 -26.05 -9.49
CA SER A 1002 42.96 -25.53 -9.54
C SER A 1002 43.76 -25.75 -8.24
N ILE A 1003 45.03 -26.11 -8.41
CA ILE A 1003 46.06 -26.05 -7.36
C ILE A 1003 47.21 -25.21 -7.94
N THR A 1004 47.31 -23.94 -7.55
CA THR A 1004 48.24 -22.95 -8.13
C THR A 1004 49.27 -22.41 -7.15
N GLY A 1005 49.15 -22.76 -5.87
CA GLY A 1005 50.13 -22.49 -4.83
C GLY A 1005 49.93 -23.39 -3.61
N GLY A 1006 50.83 -23.27 -2.64
CA GLY A 1006 50.89 -24.13 -1.46
C GLY A 1006 52.05 -25.11 -1.50
N THR A 1007 52.44 -25.59 -0.32
CA THR A 1007 53.60 -26.46 -0.10
C THR A 1007 53.15 -27.73 0.60
N PHE A 1008 53.37 -28.87 -0.04
CA PHE A 1008 52.97 -30.20 0.39
C PHE A 1008 54.22 -31.02 0.74
N LYS A 1009 54.31 -31.55 1.97
CA LYS A 1009 55.51 -32.24 2.48
C LYS A 1009 55.15 -33.57 3.17
N ALA A 1010 55.75 -34.69 2.73
CA ALA A 1010 55.70 -35.96 3.45
C ALA A 1010 57.09 -36.27 4.07
N LEU A 1011 57.15 -36.40 5.39
CA LEU A 1011 58.40 -36.55 6.16
C LEU A 1011 58.55 -37.95 6.75
N GLY A 1012 59.80 -38.39 6.97
CA GLY A 1012 60.11 -39.72 7.51
C GLY A 1012 59.90 -40.88 6.55
N ASP A 1013 60.05 -42.12 7.02
CA ASP A 1013 60.03 -43.35 6.20
C ASP A 1013 58.65 -44.05 6.08
N GLY A 1014 57.61 -43.55 6.77
CA GLY A 1014 56.23 -43.93 6.47
C GLY A 1014 55.88 -45.43 6.60
N VAL A 1015 56.36 -46.10 7.64
CA VAL A 1015 56.08 -47.54 7.86
C VAL A 1015 54.64 -47.76 8.34
N ALA A 1016 53.95 -48.75 7.78
CA ALA A 1016 52.62 -49.17 8.23
C ALA A 1016 52.65 -49.78 9.64
N ILE A 1017 51.59 -49.61 10.44
CA ILE A 1017 51.50 -50.14 11.80
C ILE A 1017 51.50 -51.68 11.87
N ASP A 1018 51.04 -52.36 10.83
CA ASP A 1018 51.15 -53.83 10.68
C ASP A 1018 52.55 -54.29 10.21
N GLY A 1019 53.40 -53.35 9.78
CA GLY A 1019 54.72 -53.60 9.21
C GLY A 1019 54.74 -54.01 7.74
N ASP A 1020 53.60 -53.97 7.03
CA ASP A 1020 53.51 -54.35 5.62
C ASP A 1020 54.20 -53.28 4.73
N LYS A 1021 55.10 -53.76 3.86
CA LYS A 1021 55.90 -52.97 2.92
C LYS A 1021 55.36 -53.00 1.49
N THR A 1022 54.09 -53.34 1.31
CA THR A 1022 53.38 -53.28 0.02
C THR A 1022 52.48 -52.05 -0.12
N TYR A 1023 52.13 -51.39 0.98
CA TYR A 1023 51.46 -50.10 0.97
C TYR A 1023 52.39 -48.96 0.55
N TYR A 1024 51.80 -47.91 -0.01
CA TYR A 1024 52.50 -46.73 -0.49
C TYR A 1024 51.90 -45.47 0.14
N ARG A 1025 52.75 -44.49 0.41
CA ARG A 1025 52.32 -43.11 0.69
C ARG A 1025 52.12 -42.36 -0.61
N HIS A 1026 51.15 -41.47 -0.65
CA HIS A 1026 50.90 -40.62 -1.82
C HIS A 1026 51.05 -39.15 -1.49
N GLY A 1027 51.63 -38.38 -2.41
CA GLY A 1027 51.49 -36.94 -2.41
C GLY A 1027 50.04 -36.59 -2.77
N ILE A 1028 49.73 -36.69 -4.06
CA ILE A 1028 48.38 -36.48 -4.58
C ILE A 1028 47.85 -37.81 -5.09
N ALA A 1029 46.67 -38.22 -4.64
CA ALA A 1029 46.01 -39.45 -5.09
C ALA A 1029 44.58 -39.17 -5.57
N VAL A 1030 44.29 -39.58 -6.80
CA VAL A 1030 43.00 -39.38 -7.46
C VAL A 1030 42.41 -40.74 -7.82
N TYR A 1031 41.14 -40.95 -7.45
CA TYR A 1031 40.47 -42.25 -7.47
C TYR A 1031 39.09 -42.16 -8.14
N GLY A 1032 38.58 -43.26 -8.70
CA GLY A 1032 37.27 -43.29 -9.34
C GLY A 1032 37.16 -42.31 -10.52
N ASP A 1033 36.10 -41.50 -10.54
CA ASP A 1033 35.90 -40.43 -11.54
C ASP A 1033 36.53 -39.07 -11.12
N GLY A 1034 37.41 -39.06 -10.11
CA GLY A 1034 38.02 -37.85 -9.57
C GLY A 1034 38.88 -37.09 -10.59
N LYS A 1035 38.92 -35.76 -10.46
CA LYS A 1035 39.59 -34.89 -11.45
C LYS A 1035 40.35 -33.75 -10.77
N ILE A 1036 41.57 -33.48 -11.23
CA ILE A 1036 42.29 -32.22 -10.97
C ILE A 1036 42.52 -31.52 -12.32
N GLU A 1037 41.83 -30.40 -12.55
CA GLU A 1037 41.83 -29.72 -13.85
C GLU A 1037 43.13 -28.93 -14.13
N GLU A 1038 43.81 -28.46 -13.10
CA GLU A 1038 45.15 -27.86 -13.16
C GLU A 1038 45.92 -28.04 -11.83
N ILE A 1039 47.18 -28.48 -11.92
CA ILE A 1039 48.23 -28.27 -10.91
C ILE A 1039 49.34 -27.42 -11.54
N GLY A 1040 49.48 -26.18 -11.07
CA GLY A 1040 50.25 -25.13 -11.74
C GLY A 1040 50.94 -24.15 -10.80
N GLY A 1041 51.31 -22.99 -11.35
CA GLY A 1041 51.84 -21.87 -10.56
C GLY A 1041 53.06 -22.22 -9.71
N SER A 1042 53.00 -21.91 -8.41
CA SER A 1042 54.10 -22.03 -7.45
C SER A 1042 53.88 -23.13 -6.39
N VAL A 1043 53.21 -24.22 -6.76
CA VAL A 1043 53.06 -25.41 -5.91
C VAL A 1043 54.43 -26.06 -5.64
N THR A 1044 54.70 -26.50 -4.41
CA THR A 1044 55.78 -27.47 -4.13
C THR A 1044 55.19 -28.76 -3.56
N LEU A 1045 55.67 -29.91 -4.03
CA LEU A 1045 55.37 -31.23 -3.49
C LEU A 1045 56.68 -31.99 -3.25
N GLU A 1046 56.95 -32.26 -1.97
CA GLU A 1046 58.20 -32.81 -1.46
C GLU A 1046 57.91 -34.10 -0.67
N MET A 1047 58.59 -35.20 -0.96
CA MET A 1047 58.45 -36.45 -0.21
C MET A 1047 59.81 -37.05 0.15
N GLU A 1048 60.04 -37.26 1.45
CA GLU A 1048 61.23 -37.92 1.99
C GLU A 1048 61.02 -39.43 2.15
N GLY A 1049 62.12 -40.20 2.21
CA GLY A 1049 62.07 -41.59 2.65
C GLY A 1049 61.57 -42.59 1.61
N GLY A 1050 61.28 -43.80 2.06
CA GLY A 1050 60.83 -44.92 1.21
C GLY A 1050 59.33 -44.92 0.89
N GLN A 1051 58.97 -45.75 -0.10
CA GLN A 1051 57.60 -46.21 -0.39
C GLN A 1051 56.61 -45.10 -0.80
N ASN A 1052 57.10 -44.04 -1.42
CA ASN A 1052 56.30 -42.92 -1.88
C ASN A 1052 55.86 -43.11 -3.34
N ARG A 1053 54.73 -42.48 -3.70
CA ARG A 1053 54.40 -42.10 -5.08
C ARG A 1053 53.96 -40.64 -5.10
N LEU A 1054 54.50 -39.84 -6.00
CA LEU A 1054 54.27 -38.39 -5.95
C LEU A 1054 52.85 -38.03 -6.41
N ILE A 1055 52.43 -38.51 -7.58
CA ILE A 1055 51.02 -38.48 -8.00
C ILE A 1055 50.56 -39.89 -8.43
N ARG A 1056 49.45 -40.33 -7.85
CA ARG A 1056 48.74 -41.57 -8.19
C ARG A 1056 47.38 -41.22 -8.81
N VAL A 1057 47.01 -41.91 -9.89
CA VAL A 1057 45.74 -41.74 -10.58
C VAL A 1057 45.21 -43.12 -10.99
N ASP A 1058 44.15 -43.58 -10.34
CA ASP A 1058 43.55 -44.90 -10.61
C ASP A 1058 42.18 -44.77 -11.29
N ASP A 1059 41.65 -45.88 -11.79
CA ASP A 1059 40.31 -46.00 -12.39
C ASP A 1059 40.10 -45.06 -13.61
N ASN A 1060 39.17 -44.10 -13.52
CA ASN A 1060 38.87 -43.10 -14.56
C ASN A 1060 39.54 -41.75 -14.27
N GLY A 1061 40.34 -41.66 -13.20
CA GLY A 1061 40.85 -40.41 -12.63
C GLY A 1061 41.68 -39.60 -13.61
N LYS A 1062 41.72 -38.26 -13.43
CA LYS A 1062 42.48 -37.37 -14.32
C LYS A 1062 43.22 -36.26 -13.60
N VAL A 1063 44.48 -36.03 -13.97
CA VAL A 1063 45.31 -34.94 -13.46
C VAL A 1063 46.04 -34.22 -14.61
N ASN A 1064 45.93 -32.90 -14.67
CA ASN A 1064 46.75 -32.05 -15.53
C ASN A 1064 47.81 -31.30 -14.71
N VAL A 1065 49.07 -31.32 -15.14
CA VAL A 1065 50.18 -30.59 -14.53
C VAL A 1065 50.73 -29.54 -15.51
N THR A 1066 50.63 -28.27 -15.14
CA THR A 1066 51.06 -27.09 -15.93
C THR A 1066 52.26 -26.38 -15.30
N GLY A 1067 52.60 -26.68 -14.05
CA GLY A 1067 53.64 -25.97 -13.28
C GLY A 1067 53.95 -26.64 -11.93
N GLY A 1068 54.61 -25.91 -11.05
CA GLY A 1068 55.05 -26.40 -9.73
C GLY A 1068 56.42 -27.11 -9.71
N SER A 1069 56.83 -27.54 -8.51
CA SER A 1069 58.11 -28.22 -8.24
C SER A 1069 57.89 -29.52 -7.45
N TYR A 1070 58.58 -30.58 -7.86
CA TYR A 1070 58.26 -31.97 -7.47
C TYR A 1070 59.53 -32.75 -7.06
N GLU A 1071 59.71 -32.95 -5.76
CA GLU A 1071 60.93 -33.49 -5.15
C GLU A 1071 60.70 -34.81 -4.41
N LEU A 1072 61.53 -35.83 -4.70
CA LEU A 1072 61.54 -37.13 -4.05
C LEU A 1072 62.95 -37.42 -3.50
N THR A 1073 63.08 -37.45 -2.17
CA THR A 1073 64.38 -37.52 -1.47
C THR A 1073 64.67 -38.95 -1.01
N GLU A 1074 65.47 -39.66 -1.81
CA GLU A 1074 65.72 -41.10 -1.70
C GLU A 1074 66.63 -41.52 -0.52
N PRO A 1075 66.20 -42.47 0.34
CA PRO A 1075 67.10 -43.21 1.21
C PRO A 1075 67.89 -44.24 0.38
N ALA A 1076 69.19 -44.38 0.66
CA ALA A 1076 70.20 -44.95 -0.25
C ALA A 1076 70.10 -46.45 -0.62
N ASN A 1077 68.98 -47.14 -0.35
CA ASN A 1077 68.71 -48.54 -0.76
C ASN A 1077 67.21 -48.80 -1.05
N SER A 1078 66.43 -47.78 -1.47
CA SER A 1078 65.03 -47.99 -1.87
C SER A 1078 64.91 -48.87 -3.13
N THR A 1079 63.79 -49.58 -3.28
CA THR A 1079 63.52 -50.45 -4.46
C THR A 1079 62.08 -50.37 -4.98
N ASN A 1080 61.14 -49.84 -4.18
CA ASN A 1080 59.72 -49.67 -4.52
C ASN A 1080 59.35 -48.18 -4.39
N GLN A 1081 59.71 -47.37 -5.37
CA GLN A 1081 59.30 -45.97 -5.53
C GLN A 1081 58.72 -45.80 -6.94
N ALA A 1082 57.69 -44.96 -7.12
CA ALA A 1082 57.17 -44.66 -8.45
C ALA A 1082 56.70 -43.20 -8.52
N PHE A 1083 57.42 -42.38 -9.30
CA PHE A 1083 57.18 -40.93 -9.33
C PHE A 1083 55.75 -40.58 -9.76
N PHE A 1084 55.24 -41.30 -10.76
CA PHE A 1084 53.85 -41.29 -11.19
C PHE A 1084 53.34 -42.72 -11.34
N THR A 1085 52.10 -42.98 -10.90
CA THR A 1085 51.37 -44.22 -11.24
C THR A 1085 49.96 -43.90 -11.72
N PRO A 1086 49.76 -43.67 -13.02
CA PRO A 1086 48.45 -43.58 -13.65
C PRO A 1086 48.00 -44.93 -14.24
N ASP A 1087 46.71 -45.24 -14.21
CA ASP A 1087 46.08 -46.39 -14.90
C ASP A 1087 45.96 -46.18 -16.44
N GLY A 1088 47.07 -45.75 -17.06
CA GLY A 1088 47.19 -45.45 -18.49
C GLY A 1088 47.61 -44.01 -18.76
N ASN A 1089 48.26 -43.77 -19.90
CA ASN A 1089 48.88 -42.47 -20.21
C ASN A 1089 47.88 -41.30 -20.29
N ASP A 1090 46.62 -41.54 -20.61
CA ASP A 1090 45.59 -40.49 -20.76
C ASP A 1090 45.02 -39.97 -19.41
N ALA A 1091 45.43 -40.58 -18.28
CA ALA A 1091 45.01 -40.18 -16.94
C ALA A 1091 45.93 -39.11 -16.29
N LEU A 1092 47.15 -38.89 -16.83
CA LEU A 1092 48.09 -37.87 -16.35
C LEU A 1092 48.71 -37.12 -17.53
N ALA A 1093 48.45 -35.82 -17.62
CA ALA A 1093 48.96 -34.95 -18.67
C ALA A 1093 49.93 -33.89 -18.10
N VAL A 1094 51.22 -33.96 -18.47
CA VAL A 1094 52.26 -33.02 -18.01
C VAL A 1094 52.66 -32.06 -19.13
N SER A 1095 52.52 -30.76 -18.88
CA SER A 1095 52.84 -29.67 -19.82
C SER A 1095 53.85 -28.65 -19.29
N GLY A 1096 54.08 -28.61 -17.97
CA GLY A 1096 55.08 -27.77 -17.33
C GLY A 1096 55.48 -28.29 -15.94
N GLY A 1097 56.32 -27.53 -15.23
CA GLY A 1097 56.83 -27.85 -13.89
C GLY A 1097 58.30 -28.30 -13.88
N THR A 1098 58.85 -28.54 -12.69
CA THR A 1098 60.22 -29.05 -12.47
C THR A 1098 60.21 -30.27 -11.57
N PHE A 1099 60.92 -31.32 -11.99
CA PHE A 1099 60.83 -32.66 -11.42
C PHE A 1099 62.21 -33.22 -11.08
N SER A 1100 62.33 -33.95 -9.98
CA SER A 1100 63.57 -34.64 -9.58
C SER A 1100 63.85 -35.89 -10.43
N ASN A 1101 62.81 -36.52 -10.99
CA ASN A 1101 62.90 -37.62 -11.95
C ASN A 1101 62.40 -37.18 -13.35
N ASP A 1102 62.74 -37.94 -14.39
CA ASP A 1102 62.37 -37.63 -15.78
C ASP A 1102 60.87 -37.91 -16.05
N PRO A 1103 60.05 -36.88 -16.38
CA PRO A 1103 58.62 -37.05 -16.62
C PRO A 1103 58.25 -37.42 -18.07
N THR A 1104 59.23 -37.69 -18.96
CA THR A 1104 59.04 -37.82 -20.42
C THR A 1104 57.89 -38.73 -20.86
N ALA A 1105 57.56 -39.77 -20.08
CA ALA A 1105 56.48 -40.72 -20.39
C ALA A 1105 55.05 -40.13 -20.34
N TYR A 1106 54.86 -38.97 -19.71
CA TYR A 1106 53.55 -38.35 -19.41
C TYR A 1106 53.37 -36.96 -20.04
N LEU A 1107 54.26 -36.58 -20.96
CA LEU A 1107 54.21 -35.27 -21.61
C LEU A 1107 53.04 -35.14 -22.59
N THR A 1108 52.43 -33.96 -22.63
CA THR A 1108 51.50 -33.63 -23.73
C THR A 1108 52.22 -33.60 -25.10
N PRO A 1109 51.49 -33.76 -26.22
CA PRO A 1109 52.10 -33.80 -27.56
C PRO A 1109 52.96 -32.58 -27.91
N ASP A 1110 52.73 -31.43 -27.29
CA ASP A 1110 53.42 -30.17 -27.58
C ASP A 1110 54.53 -29.81 -26.57
N SER A 1111 54.74 -30.59 -25.50
CA SER A 1111 55.72 -30.31 -24.43
C SER A 1111 57.00 -31.15 -24.55
N GLN A 1112 58.12 -30.68 -23.98
CA GLN A 1112 59.42 -31.37 -23.94
C GLN A 1112 60.12 -31.22 -22.59
N VAL A 1113 60.95 -32.20 -22.24
CA VAL A 1113 61.84 -32.16 -21.06
C VAL A 1113 63.16 -31.46 -21.41
N VAL A 1114 63.62 -30.60 -20.50
CA VAL A 1114 64.93 -29.96 -20.49
C VAL A 1114 65.61 -30.29 -19.16
N LYS A 1115 66.81 -30.87 -19.20
CA LYS A 1115 67.56 -31.18 -17.97
C LYS A 1115 68.27 -29.92 -17.45
N ASN A 1116 68.02 -29.59 -16.20
CA ASN A 1116 68.54 -28.40 -15.52
C ASN A 1116 69.97 -28.60 -15.01
N PRO A 1117 70.74 -27.51 -14.75
CA PRO A 1117 72.13 -27.60 -14.28
C PRO A 1117 72.30 -28.23 -12.88
N ASP A 1118 71.27 -28.20 -12.05
CA ASP A 1118 71.21 -28.85 -10.73
C ASP A 1118 70.96 -30.38 -10.81
N GLY A 1119 70.56 -30.89 -11.98
CA GLY A 1119 70.25 -32.30 -12.21
C GLY A 1119 68.76 -32.62 -12.35
N THR A 1120 67.87 -31.69 -12.02
CA THR A 1120 66.41 -31.83 -12.19
C THR A 1120 65.98 -31.77 -13.66
N PHE A 1121 64.70 -32.01 -13.92
CA PHE A 1121 64.08 -32.04 -15.24
C PHE A 1121 62.95 -30.99 -15.28
N GLY A 1122 63.15 -29.90 -16.00
CA GLY A 1122 62.09 -28.93 -16.30
C GLY A 1122 61.27 -29.38 -17.50
N VAL A 1123 59.97 -29.04 -17.53
CA VAL A 1123 59.10 -29.22 -18.70
C VAL A 1123 58.70 -27.86 -19.26
N GLN A 1124 58.74 -27.75 -20.59
CA GLN A 1124 58.40 -26.54 -21.35
C GLN A 1124 57.83 -26.91 -22.73
N ASP A 1125 57.27 -25.93 -23.45
CA ASP A 1125 56.82 -26.13 -24.83
C ASP A 1125 57.95 -26.54 -25.79
N LYS A 1126 57.60 -27.33 -26.81
CA LYS A 1126 58.45 -27.62 -27.97
C LYS A 1126 58.62 -26.35 -28.82
N PRO A 1127 59.81 -26.12 -29.42
CA PRO A 1127 59.99 -25.03 -30.38
C PRO A 1127 59.04 -25.17 -31.58
N ALA A 1128 58.24 -24.13 -31.84
CA ALA A 1128 57.27 -24.13 -32.93
C ALA A 1128 57.94 -24.40 -34.29
N VAL A 1129 57.52 -25.48 -34.96
CA VAL A 1129 58.12 -25.92 -36.23
C VAL A 1129 57.80 -24.91 -37.33
N THR A 1130 58.81 -24.17 -37.79
CA THR A 1130 58.64 -23.16 -38.85
C THR A 1130 58.31 -23.86 -40.18
N PRO A 1131 57.16 -23.56 -40.83
CA PRO A 1131 56.76 -24.25 -42.05
C PRO A 1131 57.68 -23.91 -43.23
N THR A 1132 58.10 -24.92 -43.97
CA THR A 1132 58.99 -24.76 -45.13
C THR A 1132 58.24 -24.13 -46.32
N PRO A 1133 58.77 -23.07 -46.97
CA PRO A 1133 58.09 -22.43 -48.09
C PRO A 1133 58.05 -23.33 -49.33
N LYS A 1134 56.94 -23.24 -50.08
CA LYS A 1134 56.72 -23.93 -51.37
C LYS A 1134 56.92 -22.92 -52.52
N PRO A 1135 57.40 -23.31 -53.72
CA PRO A 1135 57.83 -22.36 -54.74
C PRO A 1135 56.72 -21.44 -55.28
N GLU A 1136 57.06 -20.16 -55.46
CA GLU A 1136 56.31 -19.17 -56.23
C GLU A 1136 57.10 -18.79 -57.50
N GLU A 1137 56.39 -18.51 -58.61
CA GLU A 1137 56.74 -17.61 -59.74
C GLU A 1137 55.95 -18.01 -61.02
N PRO A 1138 55.83 -17.15 -62.06
CA PRO A 1138 56.29 -15.76 -62.16
C PRO A 1138 55.17 -14.73 -62.43
N TRP A 1139 55.48 -13.47 -62.13
CA TRP A 1139 54.64 -12.28 -62.34
C TRP A 1139 54.57 -11.82 -63.81
N THR A 1140 53.55 -11.01 -64.17
CA THR A 1140 53.69 -9.98 -65.21
C THR A 1140 53.03 -8.63 -64.80
N PRO A 1141 53.63 -7.45 -65.12
CA PRO A 1141 53.76 -6.41 -64.09
C PRO A 1141 53.70 -4.91 -64.53
N ASN A 1142 53.83 -4.01 -63.54
CA ASN A 1142 54.40 -2.64 -63.65
C ASN A 1142 53.64 -1.57 -64.49
N PRO A 1143 54.00 -0.25 -64.41
CA PRO A 1143 55.07 0.45 -63.66
C PRO A 1143 54.58 1.21 -62.40
N THR A 1144 55.37 1.44 -61.33
CA THR A 1144 56.59 2.28 -61.17
C THR A 1144 56.34 3.79 -61.32
N PRO A 1145 56.29 4.55 -60.20
CA PRO A 1145 57.40 5.44 -59.77
C PRO A 1145 57.99 5.02 -58.40
N THR A 1146 59.29 5.17 -58.08
CA THR A 1146 60.12 6.38 -57.79
C THR A 1146 59.99 6.86 -56.31
N PRO A 1147 61.09 7.11 -55.55
CA PRO A 1147 61.08 7.00 -54.07
C PRO A 1147 61.26 8.33 -53.29
N THR A 1148 61.36 8.23 -51.94
CA THR A 1148 62.38 8.84 -51.01
C THR A 1148 61.76 9.50 -49.75
N PRO A 1149 62.37 9.54 -48.53
CA PRO A 1149 63.37 8.67 -47.85
C PRO A 1149 62.86 8.06 -46.51
N VAL A 1150 63.72 7.32 -45.81
CA VAL A 1150 63.54 6.86 -44.40
C VAL A 1150 64.41 7.68 -43.43
N PRO A 1151 63.91 8.05 -42.23
CA PRO A 1151 64.79 8.31 -41.09
C PRO A 1151 64.32 7.70 -39.74
N ALA A 1152 65.31 7.14 -39.01
CA ALA A 1152 65.49 7.02 -37.55
C ALA A 1152 64.34 6.61 -36.58
N PRO A 1153 64.60 5.71 -35.60
CA PRO A 1153 63.65 5.38 -34.53
C PRO A 1153 63.73 6.37 -33.35
N THR A 1154 62.60 6.68 -32.70
CA THR A 1154 62.56 7.30 -31.35
C THR A 1154 61.32 6.83 -30.59
N ALA A 1155 61.49 6.66 -29.27
CA ALA A 1155 60.58 6.20 -28.22
C ALA A 1155 59.05 6.31 -28.41
N THR A 1156 58.34 5.31 -27.86
CA THR A 1156 56.91 5.34 -27.51
C THR A 1156 56.77 4.92 -26.02
N PRO A 1157 55.92 5.55 -25.19
CA PRO A 1157 56.19 5.62 -23.75
C PRO A 1157 55.65 4.48 -22.88
N LYS A 1158 56.59 3.79 -22.22
CA LYS A 1158 56.60 3.44 -20.79
C LYS A 1158 55.33 3.80 -19.96
N PRO A 1159 54.57 2.81 -19.47
CA PRO A 1159 53.89 2.89 -18.18
C PRO A 1159 54.93 2.89 -17.05
N ALA A 1160 54.84 3.82 -16.11
CA ALA A 1160 55.54 3.74 -14.81
C ALA A 1160 54.52 3.25 -13.77
N ALA A 1161 54.70 2.11 -13.10
CA ALA A 1161 55.79 1.78 -12.16
C ALA A 1161 55.74 2.64 -10.89
N THR A 1162 54.72 2.41 -10.05
CA THR A 1162 54.81 2.62 -8.59
C THR A 1162 55.69 1.53 -7.99
N ALA A 1163 56.66 1.91 -7.14
CA ALA A 1163 57.77 1.04 -6.78
C ALA A 1163 57.73 0.53 -5.32
N ARG A 1164 57.64 -0.80 -5.19
CA ARG A 1164 58.43 -1.68 -4.30
C ARG A 1164 58.92 -1.14 -2.93
N PRO A 1165 58.46 -1.70 -1.80
CA PRO A 1165 59.10 -1.50 -0.49
C PRO A 1165 60.28 -2.47 -0.24
N LYS A 1166 61.43 -1.95 0.24
CA LYS A 1166 62.47 -2.60 1.10
C LYS A 1166 63.76 -1.74 1.16
N PRO A 1167 64.64 -1.86 2.17
CA PRO A 1167 64.49 -2.54 3.48
C PRO A 1167 64.96 -1.74 4.73
N THR A 1168 64.38 -2.09 5.88
CA THR A 1168 64.95 -2.21 7.25
C THR A 1168 66.05 -1.25 7.75
N ALA A 1169 65.75 -0.48 8.83
CA ALA A 1169 66.69 -0.17 9.91
C ALA A 1169 65.98 0.19 11.24
N THR A 1170 66.50 -0.31 12.36
CA THR A 1170 66.16 -0.02 13.78
C THR A 1170 67.25 0.94 14.31
N PRO A 1171 67.02 1.97 15.18
CA PRO A 1171 66.42 1.82 16.52
C PRO A 1171 65.59 3.02 17.09
N ALA A 1172 65.20 2.88 18.36
CA ALA A 1172 64.62 3.89 19.28
C ALA A 1172 65.72 4.88 19.83
N PRO A 1173 65.47 5.86 20.76
CA PRO A 1173 64.29 6.03 21.65
C PRO A 1173 63.82 7.48 22.07
N THR A 1174 62.65 7.55 22.73
CA THR A 1174 62.26 8.36 23.93
C THR A 1174 62.16 9.92 23.94
N GLU A 1175 61.10 10.39 24.66
CA GLU A 1175 60.83 11.73 25.29
C GLU A 1175 60.48 13.01 24.49
N ALA A 1176 59.18 13.39 24.51
CA ALA A 1176 58.53 14.50 25.27
C ALA A 1176 59.20 15.91 25.43
N PRO A 1177 58.44 17.00 25.73
CA PRO A 1177 57.04 17.36 25.40
C PRO A 1177 56.81 18.88 25.03
N ALA A 1178 55.53 19.30 25.00
CA ALA A 1178 54.99 20.64 25.38
C ALA A 1178 54.70 21.76 24.31
N GLU A 1179 53.39 22.00 24.14
CA GLU A 1179 52.63 23.28 24.20
C GLU A 1179 52.71 24.44 23.15
N ALA A 1180 51.54 25.14 23.11
CA ALA A 1180 51.28 26.56 22.77
C ALA A 1180 50.86 27.00 21.34
N THR A 1181 49.56 27.34 21.24
CA THR A 1181 48.85 28.26 20.32
C THR A 1181 49.35 29.74 20.39
N PRO A 1182 48.97 30.71 19.50
CA PRO A 1182 47.64 30.88 18.87
C PRO A 1182 47.53 31.46 17.42
N THR A 1183 46.27 31.61 16.98
CA THR A 1183 45.68 32.35 15.83
C THR A 1183 45.98 33.89 15.84
N PRO A 1184 45.72 34.71 14.77
CA PRO A 1184 44.51 34.71 13.90
C PRO A 1184 44.64 35.08 12.37
N GLU A 1185 43.46 35.11 11.73
CA GLU A 1185 42.95 35.62 10.42
C GLU A 1185 43.43 36.99 9.85
N PRO A 1186 42.97 37.51 8.66
CA PRO A 1186 41.88 37.06 7.72
C PRO A 1186 42.14 37.14 6.16
N ALA A 1187 41.10 36.75 5.37
CA ALA A 1187 40.60 37.35 4.09
C ALA A 1187 40.85 36.71 2.68
N GLU A 1188 39.85 36.92 1.81
CA GLU A 1188 39.52 36.43 0.44
C GLU A 1188 40.15 37.27 -0.74
N PRO A 1189 39.92 37.07 -2.10
CA PRO A 1189 38.82 36.36 -2.83
C PRO A 1189 39.12 35.60 -4.17
N THR A 1190 38.04 35.14 -4.83
CA THR A 1190 37.94 34.34 -6.10
C THR A 1190 37.96 35.17 -7.41
N PRO A 1191 38.09 34.56 -8.64
CA PRO A 1191 36.91 34.23 -9.49
C PRO A 1191 37.05 33.03 -10.50
N THR A 1192 35.95 32.69 -11.23
CA THR A 1192 35.80 31.61 -12.25
C THR A 1192 35.80 32.12 -13.73
N PRO A 1193 35.85 31.28 -14.81
CA PRO A 1193 34.62 30.73 -15.48
C PRO A 1193 34.77 29.36 -16.25
N ALA A 1194 33.72 28.90 -16.97
CA ALA A 1194 33.60 27.65 -17.79
C ALA A 1194 33.38 27.96 -19.33
N PRO A 1195 32.66 27.23 -20.27
CA PRO A 1195 31.68 26.10 -20.21
C PRO A 1195 31.70 25.01 -21.37
N THR A 1196 30.65 24.15 -21.44
CA THR A 1196 30.05 23.35 -22.59
C THR A 1196 30.85 22.24 -23.33
N GLU A 1197 30.29 21.28 -24.13
CA GLU A 1197 28.94 21.08 -24.76
C GLU A 1197 28.49 19.58 -24.94
N ALA A 1198 27.44 19.27 -25.73
CA ALA A 1198 26.68 17.99 -25.77
C ALA A 1198 26.42 17.42 -27.22
N PRO A 1199 25.65 16.32 -27.39
CA PRO A 1199 25.07 15.91 -28.70
C PRO A 1199 23.53 15.63 -28.69
N ALA A 1200 22.91 15.41 -29.86
CA ALA A 1200 21.46 15.24 -30.06
C ALA A 1200 21.04 14.22 -31.18
N GLU A 1201 19.74 13.94 -31.27
CA GLU A 1201 19.01 13.05 -32.23
C GLU A 1201 18.62 13.77 -33.58
N PRO A 1202 17.89 13.21 -34.61
CA PRO A 1202 16.89 12.10 -34.61
C PRO A 1202 16.74 11.14 -35.85
N ALA A 1203 15.90 10.11 -35.69
CA ALA A 1203 14.93 9.45 -36.63
C ALA A 1203 15.30 8.71 -37.97
N GLY A 1204 14.63 7.56 -38.26
CA GLY A 1204 14.29 7.12 -39.65
C GLY A 1204 14.12 5.61 -40.03
N THR A 1205 12.89 5.06 -39.95
CA THR A 1205 12.24 4.05 -40.86
C THR A 1205 12.75 2.60 -41.14
N ASP A 1206 11.80 1.64 -41.01
CA ASP A 1206 11.43 0.49 -41.90
C ASP A 1206 12.00 -0.97 -41.83
N ALA A 1207 11.01 -1.91 -41.80
CA ALA A 1207 10.90 -3.24 -42.45
C ALA A 1207 11.36 -4.59 -41.81
N GLU A 1208 10.34 -5.45 -41.58
CA GLU A 1208 10.22 -6.93 -41.71
C GLU A 1208 11.20 -7.97 -41.06
N GLY A 1209 10.62 -8.86 -40.23
CA GLY A 1209 10.57 -10.30 -40.56
C GLY A 1209 11.35 -11.32 -39.71
N GLY A 1210 10.64 -12.23 -39.00
CA GLY A 1210 11.19 -13.55 -38.60
C GLY A 1210 10.81 -14.11 -37.22
N LEU A 1211 9.95 -15.14 -37.19
CA LEU A 1211 9.85 -16.16 -36.12
C LEU A 1211 10.34 -17.50 -36.70
N PRO A 1212 10.98 -18.41 -35.92
CA PRO A 1212 10.19 -19.54 -35.39
C PRO A 1212 10.68 -20.26 -34.09
N VAL A 1213 9.70 -20.63 -33.24
CA VAL A 1213 9.53 -21.94 -32.55
C VAL A 1213 10.39 -22.34 -31.32
N LEU A 1214 9.71 -22.98 -30.35
CA LEU A 1214 10.17 -23.56 -29.06
C LEU A 1214 10.86 -24.94 -29.20
N PRO A 1215 11.56 -25.42 -28.14
CA PRO A 1215 10.95 -26.52 -27.35
C PRO A 1215 11.03 -26.37 -25.81
N ILE A 1216 10.32 -27.26 -25.11
CA ILE A 1216 9.94 -27.25 -23.67
C ILE A 1216 10.87 -28.12 -22.80
N ALA A 1217 11.27 -27.66 -21.59
CA ALA A 1217 11.56 -28.45 -20.35
C ALA A 1217 12.15 -27.56 -19.22
N ILE A 1218 12.14 -27.87 -17.90
CA ILE A 1218 11.14 -28.47 -16.97
C ILE A 1218 11.61 -28.22 -15.51
N GLY A 1219 10.69 -27.98 -14.55
CA GLY A 1219 10.96 -27.85 -13.09
C GLY A 1219 11.59 -26.51 -12.65
N GLY A 1220 11.40 -25.96 -11.45
CA GLY A 1220 10.60 -26.26 -10.23
C GLY A 1220 10.99 -25.20 -9.16
N ILE A 1221 10.30 -24.91 -8.05
CA ILE A 1221 9.08 -25.42 -7.39
C ILE A 1221 8.34 -24.22 -6.77
N ALA A 1222 7.01 -24.11 -6.93
CA ALA A 1222 6.21 -23.06 -6.26
C ALA A 1222 4.72 -23.46 -6.09
N LEU A 1223 4.42 -24.43 -5.21
CA LEU A 1223 3.04 -24.95 -5.05
C LEU A 1223 2.67 -25.36 -3.61
N VAL A 1224 2.47 -24.38 -2.72
CA VAL A 1224 1.81 -24.60 -1.41
C VAL A 1224 0.81 -23.49 -1.07
N LEU A 1225 1.23 -22.22 -1.14
CA LEU A 1225 0.46 -21.10 -0.57
C LEU A 1225 -0.82 -20.70 -1.34
N LEU A 1226 -0.88 -20.91 -2.66
CA LEU A 1226 -1.99 -20.36 -3.47
C LEU A 1226 -3.33 -21.09 -3.30
N ILE A 1227 -3.32 -22.35 -2.85
CA ILE A 1227 -4.53 -23.18 -2.72
C ILE A 1227 -5.30 -22.86 -1.41
N LEU A 1228 -4.60 -22.47 -0.34
CA LEU A 1228 -5.24 -22.20 0.96
C LEU A 1228 -6.14 -20.93 0.90
N VAL A 1229 -5.67 -19.88 0.21
CA VAL A 1229 -6.38 -18.60 0.07
C VAL A 1229 -7.68 -18.73 -0.74
N LEU A 1230 -7.70 -19.60 -1.76
CA LEU A 1230 -8.86 -19.80 -2.62
C LEU A 1230 -9.94 -20.70 -2.01
N VAL A 1231 -9.62 -21.50 -0.99
CA VAL A 1231 -10.61 -22.31 -0.26
C VAL A 1231 -11.27 -21.53 0.87
N LEU A 1232 -10.53 -20.72 1.64
CA LEU A 1232 -11.13 -19.90 2.71
C LEU A 1232 -12.14 -18.87 2.18
N ARG A 1233 -11.89 -18.28 1.00
CA ARG A 1233 -12.81 -17.31 0.35
C ARG A 1233 -14.15 -17.91 -0.12
N LYS A 1234 -14.42 -19.20 0.09
CA LYS A 1234 -15.66 -19.88 -0.37
C LYS A 1234 -16.50 -20.51 0.74
N LEU A 1235 -16.17 -20.29 2.02
CA LEU A 1235 -16.87 -20.90 3.17
C LEU A 1235 -17.47 -19.90 4.18
N LEU A 1236 -17.31 -18.59 4.00
CA LEU A 1236 -17.93 -17.56 4.84
C LEU A 1236 -18.77 -16.62 3.98
N GLY A 1237 -20.08 -16.61 4.22
CA GLY A 1237 -21.04 -15.76 3.53
C GLY A 1237 -21.30 -14.46 4.31
N LYS A 1238 -21.15 -13.33 3.61
CA LYS A 1238 -21.57 -11.95 3.93
C LYS A 1238 -22.23 -11.67 5.29
N LYS A 1239 -21.70 -10.66 5.97
CA LYS A 1239 -22.51 -9.65 6.68
C LYS A 1239 -21.81 -8.29 6.62
N ASP A 1240 -22.60 -7.21 6.65
CA ASP A 1240 -22.23 -5.79 6.80
C ASP A 1240 -21.42 -5.21 5.61
N GLU A 1241 -21.78 -4.10 4.94
CA GLU A 1241 -22.25 -2.74 5.33
C GLU A 1241 -21.10 -1.78 5.66
N ASP A 1242 -20.79 -0.89 4.70
CA ASP A 1242 -19.80 0.18 4.80
C ASP A 1242 -20.44 1.48 5.35
N GLU A 1243 -20.06 1.86 6.56
CA GLU A 1243 -20.00 3.23 7.05
C GLU A 1243 -18.65 3.40 7.78
N ARG A 1244 -17.93 4.52 7.70
CA ARG A 1244 -18.35 5.89 7.36
C ARG A 1244 -17.20 6.64 6.67
N GLY A 1245 -17.51 7.63 5.84
CA GLY A 1245 -16.51 8.40 5.07
C GLY A 1245 -16.92 9.82 4.65
N TYR A 1246 -18.17 10.20 4.94
CA TYR A 1246 -18.71 11.55 5.02
C TYR A 1246 -19.76 11.58 6.15
#